data_AF-A0AA92SY24-F1
#
_entry.id   AF-A0AA92SY24-F1
#
_cell.length_a   1.000
_cell.length_b   1.000
_cell.length_c   1.000
_cell.angle_alpha   90.00
_cell.angle_beta   90.00
_cell.angle_gamma   90.00
#
_symmetry.space_group_name_H-M   'P 1'
#
loop_
_entity.id
_entity.type
_entity.pdbx_description
1 polymer ?
#
loop_
_entity_poly.entity_id
_entity_poly.type
_entity_poly.pdbx_seq_one_letter_code
_entity_poly.pdbx_strand_id
1 'polypeptide(L)'
;MGGAKFCRFALFPLMLLMLLLLPGRMVAQTDYVTTVTLKKLAGTPVGYKGETYANLFDGKKEDGNSSKWCCEFRGSAYVIFEASKAGIPVGYTITTGNDNANFGCGGRNPFSWKLYGNNEGKNGAWTLIDEVNKDKVLQDKNNTSYNFPCEGSTSYKYFKWEISAIHSGSILQVGEFELKLNTCTHLKADGSSALGAAIKTVEPTCTEPGYTTKECSLCHLIVKEYLNLLKPHTLTHHALKAATCTETGLKEYWQCNVCNKLFSNKAATTEITDAANLVIPANGHTLDSEGNCTVCGANRYALFNNLDGITDVTITDNGGYPWQILDSKAEGMQDLGFTIPNGSNVLMSSNYHKPGSSSETVIRFNVSKPILLTSQILVSSEENKTLFDFYVDNNKELSISGKKQTEYKVLLSVGEHSLRLVYKKGNRSDANADRAFLYNLKTSVTIDDYVADYESSNNTLTFKKVTSNNIESLDLNHAVIVNKPTVGDMCRLLGINSTAIKSVVFDKSFKTYAPTSLYGFFRGLTKLETIKDLKYLNTEQVTNMSYMFSDCSALTSLDVTHFNTAKVTNMNYMFYRCSKLTSLDVTKFNTANVTNMSYMFCRCPVLSSLDVTKFNTANVTNMSYMFESCSALSSLDLSNFNTAIVTDMSYMFYGCSALSSLDLSNFYTKEVGNMVCMFSGCSALKTIYASEKFVTSKVQSGEGMFAWCKNLKGTILEYNNSKTDHTYANCGTNGYFTPVFEYAEFNEGTGTLTFRRGLSKPERAYALNLEASEPGWLTHKDEIKKVVFDASFANARPTSCCSWFWYCTNLATIEGIENLNTENVTNMGVMFCRCQNLSSLDLTNFNTGNVTNMYGMFSNCQNLSSLDLTSFNTANVTNMAYMFDGCSTLTTIYASEKFVTDQVNGGDMFNECRSLKDYSFSKRDSKYANYKTGYFSKLVGKNGDDKIGAAGETLATDNLVLDDNKDFVAYEPFAAKAASYSRTINAGTTWGTLCLPFEVSLDGQNFRAFKLLSADDVTETVELEEIEGSIAAGTPVIIKMKDGATELNFTEADKTIAKDVQTAETADANYKLQGIYTKKEFSKDTDNNCYIVKGDKLMNPAKLLGTSTKSVGSKPFRAYMADNSSAPAAGARMFSISVGGSTTAIEQLETTADIKAEYYDLQGRRLQNLQKGVNIVKRGGKTMKVIIK
;
A
#
# COMPACT_ATOMS: atom_id res chain seq x y z
N MET A 1 -24.05 8.30 24.72
CA MET A 1 -23.82 7.01 24.03
C MET A 1 -23.72 7.35 22.56
N GLY A 2 -22.58 7.55 21.92
CA GLY A 2 -21.33 6.78 21.87
C GLY A 2 -21.02 6.77 20.36
N GLY A 3 -19.96 7.34 19.80
CA GLY A 3 -18.63 7.61 20.34
C GLY A 3 -17.68 6.52 19.87
N ALA A 4 -16.91 6.80 18.82
CA ALA A 4 -15.59 6.23 18.49
C ALA A 4 -15.20 6.78 17.11
N LYS A 5 -14.22 7.69 16.92
CA LYS A 5 -12.77 7.60 17.19
C LYS A 5 -12.17 6.28 16.68
N PHE A 6 -11.24 6.37 15.73
CA PHE A 6 -9.79 6.09 15.85
C PHE A 6 -9.18 6.35 14.45
N CYS A 7 -8.33 7.37 14.28
CA CYS A 7 -6.90 7.46 14.60
C CYS A 7 -5.99 7.01 13.46
N ARG A 8 -5.20 8.00 13.02
CA ARG A 8 -4.04 7.95 12.14
C ARG A 8 -2.81 7.46 12.92
N PHE A 9 -1.97 6.70 12.25
CA PHE A 9 -0.50 6.69 12.35
C PHE A 9 -0.03 6.26 10.95
N ALA A 10 1.06 6.71 10.32
CA ALA A 10 2.10 7.70 10.54
C ALA A 10 2.64 7.99 9.11
N LEU A 11 3.22 9.13 8.74
CA LEU A 11 4.62 9.49 8.95
C LEU A 11 4.88 10.85 8.26
N PHE A 12 5.50 11.74 9.02
CA PHE A 12 6.46 12.74 8.54
C PHE A 12 7.54 12.07 7.66
N PRO A 13 8.04 12.69 6.58
CA PRO A 13 8.88 13.88 6.70
C PRO A 13 8.80 14.88 5.52
N LEU A 14 8.48 16.15 5.79
CA LEU A 14 8.91 17.29 4.98
C LEU A 14 8.80 18.57 5.82
N MET A 15 9.49 18.53 6.97
CA MET A 15 9.61 19.62 7.93
C MET A 15 11.01 20.24 7.87
N LEU A 16 11.54 20.44 6.65
CA LEU A 16 12.89 20.97 6.48
C LEU A 16 13.10 21.72 5.16
N LEU A 17 12.15 22.55 4.70
CA LEU A 17 12.46 23.50 3.61
C LEU A 17 11.45 24.65 3.40
N MET A 18 10.92 25.29 4.46
CA MET A 18 10.24 26.59 4.31
C MET A 18 10.50 27.48 5.54
N LEU A 19 11.78 27.59 5.91
CA LEU A 19 12.29 28.55 6.90
C LEU A 19 13.18 29.62 6.27
N LEU A 20 13.12 29.78 4.95
CA LEU A 20 13.89 30.80 4.24
C LEU A 20 12.96 31.54 3.29
N LEU A 21 12.86 32.85 3.52
CA LEU A 21 12.24 33.89 2.68
C LEU A 21 10.84 34.35 3.11
N LEU A 22 10.77 35.15 4.18
CA LEU A 22 10.10 36.46 4.16
C LEU A 22 10.82 37.42 5.14
N PRO A 23 10.85 38.74 4.86
CA PRO A 23 11.81 39.69 5.43
C PRO A 23 11.47 40.11 6.86
N GLY A 24 12.46 40.02 7.74
CA GLY A 24 12.40 40.55 9.09
C GLY A 24 12.36 42.07 9.09
N ARG A 25 11.31 42.64 9.71
CA ARG A 25 11.48 43.88 10.46
C ARG A 25 12.05 43.49 11.82
N MET A 26 13.34 43.68 12.00
CA MET A 26 13.96 43.74 13.31
C MET A 26 13.40 44.95 14.06
N VAL A 27 12.75 44.75 15.20
CA VAL A 27 12.80 45.70 16.32
C VAL A 27 12.98 44.92 17.62
N ALA A 28 14.16 45.14 18.21
CA ALA A 28 14.63 44.96 19.58
C ALA A 28 13.88 43.99 20.53
N GLN A 29 14.58 42.93 20.88
CA GLN A 29 14.43 42.18 22.13
C GLN A 29 14.67 43.11 23.33
N THR A 30 13.68 43.18 24.24
CA THR A 30 13.86 43.67 25.61
C THR A 30 13.36 42.58 26.57
N ASP A 31 14.26 42.08 27.40
CA ASP A 31 13.98 41.04 28.40
C ASP A 31 13.02 41.58 29.47
N TYR A 32 11.92 40.86 29.74
CA TYR A 32 10.93 41.23 30.78
C TYR A 32 10.90 40.22 31.93
N VAL A 33 10.67 40.74 33.13
CA VAL A 33 10.57 40.01 34.41
C VAL A 33 9.29 39.16 34.46
N THR A 34 9.41 37.86 34.78
CA THR A 34 8.32 36.85 34.78
C THR A 34 7.41 36.86 36.02
N THR A 35 7.28 37.96 36.76
CA THR A 35 6.54 37.95 38.05
C THR A 35 5.60 39.15 38.23
N VAL A 36 4.50 39.19 37.49
CA VAL A 36 3.31 40.00 37.83
C VAL A 36 2.09 39.08 37.87
N THR A 37 1.53 38.87 39.06
CA THR A 37 0.26 38.16 39.23
C THR A 37 -0.93 39.13 39.15
N LEU A 38 -2.06 38.67 38.62
CA LEU A 38 -3.28 39.47 38.43
C LEU A 38 -4.39 38.97 39.37
N LYS A 39 -5.15 39.91 39.93
CA LYS A 39 -6.27 39.63 40.83
C LYS A 39 -7.54 40.26 40.29
N LYS A 40 -8.56 39.45 39.99
CA LYS A 40 -9.88 39.97 39.55
C LYS A 40 -10.53 40.85 40.63
N LEU A 41 -11.18 41.92 40.19
CA LEU A 41 -11.94 42.85 41.04
C LEU A 41 -13.44 42.88 40.71
N ALA A 42 -13.80 42.85 39.43
CA ALA A 42 -15.18 42.83 38.94
C ALA A 42 -15.23 42.32 37.49
N GLY A 43 -16.40 41.91 37.00
CA GLY A 43 -16.60 41.54 35.60
C GLY A 43 -18.04 41.18 35.30
N THR A 44 -18.40 41.23 34.02
CA THR A 44 -19.73 40.82 33.51
C THR A 44 -19.60 40.33 32.07
N PRO A 45 -20.33 39.28 31.65
CA PRO A 45 -21.12 38.38 32.50
C PRO A 45 -20.26 37.53 33.43
N VAL A 46 -20.81 37.02 34.52
CA VAL A 46 -20.02 36.21 35.49
C VAL A 46 -19.43 34.96 34.85
N GLY A 47 -20.16 34.32 33.94
CA GLY A 47 -19.83 33.02 33.37
C GLY A 47 -20.72 31.91 33.91
N TYR A 48 -20.69 30.76 33.24
CA TYR A 48 -21.39 29.56 33.68
C TYR A 48 -20.79 29.01 34.98
N LYS A 49 -21.51 28.11 35.66
CA LYS A 49 -21.10 27.56 36.95
C LYS A 49 -19.74 26.86 36.84
N GLY A 50 -18.70 27.43 37.46
CA GLY A 50 -17.33 26.90 37.44
C GLY A 50 -16.45 27.44 36.32
N GLU A 51 -16.99 28.25 35.39
CA GLU A 51 -16.29 28.80 34.23
C GLU A 51 -16.45 30.33 34.18
N THR A 52 -15.96 30.99 35.23
CA THR A 52 -16.22 32.42 35.47
C THR A 52 -15.04 33.29 35.03
N TYR A 53 -15.20 34.61 34.92
CA TYR A 53 -14.06 35.51 34.62
C TYR A 53 -12.92 35.44 35.67
N ALA A 54 -13.15 34.79 36.82
CA ALA A 54 -12.10 34.47 37.78
C ALA A 54 -11.01 33.56 37.21
N ASN A 55 -11.42 32.66 36.32
CA ASN A 55 -10.60 31.62 35.76
C ASN A 55 -9.55 32.17 34.79
N LEU A 56 -9.71 33.42 34.31
CA LEU A 56 -8.74 34.08 33.45
C LEU A 56 -7.35 34.28 34.07
N PHE A 57 -7.23 34.16 35.40
CA PHE A 57 -6.01 34.50 36.15
C PHE A 57 -5.58 33.38 37.10
N ASP A 58 -6.06 32.15 36.90
CA ASP A 58 -5.73 31.01 37.77
C ASP A 58 -4.50 30.20 37.29
N GLY A 59 -3.91 30.58 36.15
CA GLY A 59 -2.72 29.97 35.57
C GLY A 59 -2.98 28.62 34.90
N LYS A 60 -4.23 28.18 34.75
CA LYS A 60 -4.61 26.88 34.20
C LYS A 60 -4.93 27.01 32.71
N LYS A 61 -3.90 26.90 31.88
CA LYS A 61 -4.01 27.14 30.43
C LYS A 61 -3.52 25.99 29.53
N GLU A 62 -3.14 24.85 30.12
CA GLU A 62 -2.61 23.67 29.41
C GLU A 62 -3.64 22.53 29.30
N ASP A 63 -3.49 21.67 28.30
CA ASP A 63 -4.42 20.55 28.07
C ASP A 63 -4.39 19.55 29.25
N GLY A 64 -5.57 19.18 29.76
CA GLY A 64 -5.72 18.39 31.00
C GLY A 64 -5.63 19.18 32.31
N ASN A 65 -5.19 20.45 32.30
CA ASN A 65 -5.22 21.37 33.45
C ASN A 65 -5.58 22.79 32.98
N SER A 66 -6.73 22.90 32.32
CA SER A 66 -7.25 24.14 31.75
C SER A 66 -8.50 24.61 32.50
N SER A 67 -8.60 25.90 32.78
CA SER A 67 -9.85 26.57 33.18
C SER A 67 -10.28 27.54 32.08
N LYS A 68 -11.51 28.08 32.17
CA LYS A 68 -11.99 29.07 31.19
C LYS A 68 -13.05 29.98 31.78
N TRP A 69 -13.14 31.18 31.22
CA TRP A 69 -14.33 32.01 31.30
C TRP A 69 -15.21 31.71 30.10
N CYS A 70 -16.41 31.19 30.36
CA CYS A 70 -17.40 30.85 29.34
C CYS A 70 -18.76 31.47 29.70
N CYS A 71 -19.34 32.28 28.81
CA CYS A 71 -20.61 32.97 29.08
C CYS A 71 -21.41 33.28 27.82
N GLU A 72 -22.73 33.52 27.97
CA GLU A 72 -23.51 34.13 26.89
C GLU A 72 -23.00 35.53 26.58
N PHE A 73 -22.65 35.78 25.32
CA PHE A 73 -22.19 37.08 24.84
C PHE A 73 -23.35 37.86 24.24
N ARG A 74 -23.76 38.94 24.92
CA ARG A 74 -24.86 39.82 24.50
C ARG A 74 -24.35 41.20 24.10
N GLY A 75 -23.35 41.22 23.20
CA GLY A 75 -22.80 42.44 22.60
C GLY A 75 -21.69 43.14 23.41
N SER A 76 -21.49 42.80 24.68
CA SER A 76 -20.29 43.21 25.44
C SER A 76 -20.00 42.28 26.61
N ALA A 77 -18.72 42.16 26.96
CA ALA A 77 -18.24 41.52 28.18
C ALA A 77 -16.99 42.26 28.68
N TYR A 78 -16.79 42.36 29.99
CA TYR A 78 -15.56 42.96 30.52
C TYR A 78 -15.10 42.32 31.83
N VAL A 79 -13.81 42.45 32.12
CA VAL A 79 -13.19 42.11 33.40
C VAL A 79 -12.29 43.24 33.87
N ILE A 80 -12.38 43.58 35.15
CA ILE A 80 -11.52 44.55 35.85
C ILE A 80 -10.64 43.77 36.82
N PHE A 81 -9.34 44.04 36.78
CA PHE A 81 -8.35 43.32 37.57
C PHE A 81 -7.23 44.25 38.06
N GLU A 82 -6.63 43.89 39.19
CA GLU A 82 -5.49 44.55 39.82
C GLU A 82 -4.22 43.77 39.52
N ALA A 83 -3.17 44.45 39.08
CA ALA A 83 -1.84 43.87 39.03
C ALA A 83 -1.17 43.94 40.41
N SER A 84 -0.45 42.87 40.78
CA SER A 84 0.31 42.79 42.05
C SER A 84 1.33 43.93 42.23
N LYS A 85 1.79 44.53 41.13
CA LYS A 85 2.62 45.74 41.11
C LYS A 85 2.16 46.68 40.00
N ALA A 86 2.20 47.98 40.26
CA ALA A 86 1.98 48.98 39.22
C ALA A 86 3.13 48.92 38.20
N GLY A 87 2.81 49.04 36.93
CA GLY A 87 3.82 49.09 35.88
C GLY A 87 3.26 49.59 34.56
N ILE A 88 4.16 49.94 33.65
CA ILE A 88 3.82 50.42 32.31
C ILE A 88 3.47 49.20 31.44
N PRO A 89 2.25 49.10 30.88
CA PRO A 89 1.87 47.97 30.04
C PRO A 89 2.61 48.02 28.71
N VAL A 90 3.24 46.90 28.34
CA VAL A 90 4.02 46.74 27.11
C VAL A 90 3.49 45.63 26.19
N GLY A 91 2.46 44.91 26.65
CA GLY A 91 1.76 43.89 25.90
C GLY A 91 0.95 42.96 26.81
N TYR A 92 0.20 42.05 26.22
CA TYR A 92 -0.57 41.03 26.91
C TYR A 92 -0.68 39.76 26.06
N THR A 93 -1.12 38.67 26.67
CA THR A 93 -1.28 37.36 26.06
C THR A 93 -2.68 36.83 26.34
N ILE A 94 -3.36 36.34 25.30
CA ILE A 94 -4.69 35.71 25.40
C ILE A 94 -4.54 34.23 25.05
N THR A 95 -5.03 33.35 25.91
CA THR A 95 -5.09 31.91 25.66
C THR A 95 -6.53 31.47 25.38
N THR A 96 -6.72 30.71 24.30
CA THR A 96 -8.03 30.19 23.89
C THR A 96 -8.53 29.09 24.82
N GLY A 97 -9.85 28.91 24.93
CA GLY A 97 -10.43 27.89 25.81
C GLY A 97 -10.21 26.45 25.29
N ASN A 98 -10.43 25.46 26.15
CA ASN A 98 -10.05 24.06 25.92
C ASN A 98 -10.92 23.26 24.93
N ASP A 99 -12.03 23.81 24.46
CA ASP A 99 -12.93 23.17 23.48
C ASP A 99 -13.37 24.12 22.35
N ASN A 100 -12.64 25.22 22.10
CA ASN A 100 -12.89 26.12 20.97
C ASN A 100 -12.81 25.41 19.60
N ALA A 101 -12.01 24.34 19.48
CA ALA A 101 -11.87 23.52 18.27
C ALA A 101 -12.88 22.37 18.17
N ASN A 102 -13.77 22.18 19.16
CA ASN A 102 -14.76 21.10 19.11
C ASN A 102 -15.84 21.40 18.06
N PHE A 103 -16.34 20.35 17.41
CA PHE A 103 -17.33 20.46 16.35
C PHE A 103 -18.59 21.20 16.84
N GLY A 104 -18.98 22.28 16.16
CA GLY A 104 -20.09 23.15 16.54
C GLY A 104 -19.76 24.21 17.61
N CYS A 105 -18.50 24.32 18.05
CA CYS A 105 -18.05 25.29 19.07
C CYS A 105 -17.16 26.42 18.53
N GLY A 106 -16.89 26.47 17.21
CA GLY A 106 -16.09 27.53 16.59
C GLY A 106 -16.77 28.90 16.67
N GLY A 107 -15.98 29.97 16.74
CA GLY A 107 -16.42 31.36 16.78
C GLY A 107 -16.42 32.03 18.15
N ARG A 108 -16.14 31.30 19.23
CA ARG A 108 -16.35 31.78 20.61
C ARG A 108 -15.25 32.70 21.15
N ASN A 109 -14.14 32.83 20.43
CA ASN A 109 -13.03 33.71 20.80
C ASN A 109 -13.39 35.20 20.68
N PRO A 110 -12.76 36.09 21.48
CA PRO A 110 -12.83 37.54 21.27
C PRO A 110 -12.42 37.91 19.84
N PHE A 111 -13.18 38.79 19.20
CA PHE A 111 -12.90 39.33 17.86
C PHE A 111 -12.62 40.82 17.90
N SER A 112 -13.17 41.57 18.85
CA SER A 112 -12.81 42.96 19.10
C SER A 112 -12.81 43.26 20.59
N TRP A 113 -11.83 44.01 21.08
CA TRP A 113 -11.71 44.38 22.49
C TRP A 113 -10.87 45.64 22.71
N LYS A 114 -10.98 46.21 23.91
CA LYS A 114 -10.20 47.35 24.40
C LYS A 114 -9.60 47.02 25.77
N LEU A 115 -8.36 47.44 26.00
CA LEU A 115 -7.68 47.36 27.28
C LEU A 115 -7.49 48.78 27.83
N TYR A 116 -7.83 48.97 29.10
CA TYR A 116 -7.74 50.25 29.80
C TYR A 116 -6.93 50.12 31.08
N GLY A 117 -6.35 51.22 31.55
CA GLY A 117 -5.60 51.32 32.81
C GLY A 117 -6.02 52.51 33.66
N ASN A 118 -5.89 52.38 34.98
CA ASN A 118 -5.97 53.48 35.95
C ASN A 118 -5.16 53.16 37.23
N ASN A 119 -5.05 54.15 38.12
CA ASN A 119 -4.40 54.00 39.43
C ASN A 119 -5.34 54.24 40.63
N GLU A 120 -6.62 54.48 40.38
CA GLU A 120 -7.61 54.86 41.40
C GLU A 120 -8.48 53.68 41.85
N GLY A 121 -8.43 52.54 41.14
CA GLY A 121 -9.19 51.33 41.46
C GLY A 121 -10.36 51.07 40.52
N LYS A 122 -11.24 50.13 40.89
CA LYS A 122 -12.32 49.64 40.00
C LYS A 122 -13.34 50.69 39.56
N ASN A 123 -13.47 51.80 40.29
CA ASN A 123 -14.40 52.89 39.98
C ASN A 123 -13.69 54.15 39.43
N GLY A 124 -12.37 54.07 39.20
CA GLY A 124 -11.57 55.19 38.68
C GLY A 124 -11.86 55.49 37.22
N ALA A 125 -11.47 56.68 36.77
CA ALA A 125 -11.53 57.03 35.36
C ALA A 125 -10.57 56.15 34.54
N TRP A 126 -11.09 55.47 33.51
CA TRP A 126 -10.33 54.52 32.69
C TRP A 126 -9.65 55.22 31.52
N THR A 127 -8.33 55.05 31.41
CA THR A 127 -7.55 55.52 30.25
C THR A 127 -7.33 54.36 29.29
N LEU A 128 -7.64 54.55 28.00
CA LEU A 128 -7.45 53.51 26.98
C LEU A 128 -5.96 53.24 26.79
N ILE A 129 -5.56 51.97 26.88
CA ILE A 129 -4.20 51.48 26.64
C ILE A 129 -4.09 50.91 25.23
N ASP A 130 -5.05 50.06 24.84
CA ASP A 130 -5.00 49.36 23.55
C ASP A 130 -6.42 49.06 23.03
N GLU A 131 -6.58 49.00 21.71
CA GLU A 131 -7.83 48.70 21.03
C GLU A 131 -7.60 47.80 19.82
N VAL A 132 -8.18 46.60 19.85
CA VAL A 132 -8.15 45.62 18.77
C VAL A 132 -9.55 45.54 18.17
N ASN A 133 -9.65 45.83 16.87
CA ASN A 133 -10.89 45.78 16.11
C ASN A 133 -10.79 44.72 15.01
N LYS A 134 -11.63 43.67 15.08
CA LYS A 134 -11.70 42.56 14.11
C LYS A 134 -10.38 41.77 13.99
N ASP A 135 -9.96 41.17 15.10
CA ASP A 135 -8.78 40.33 15.19
C ASP A 135 -8.78 39.21 14.15
N LYS A 136 -7.61 38.96 13.58
CA LYS A 136 -7.35 37.89 12.60
C LYS A 136 -6.33 36.88 13.11
N VAL A 137 -5.81 37.08 14.32
CA VAL A 137 -4.70 36.30 14.87
C VAL A 137 -5.21 35.12 15.69
N LEU A 138 -6.21 35.32 16.57
CA LEU A 138 -6.84 34.27 17.35
C LEU A 138 -7.51 33.26 16.42
N GLN A 139 -7.21 31.98 16.63
CA GLN A 139 -7.82 30.85 15.91
C GLN A 139 -8.67 30.03 16.88
N ASP A 140 -9.68 29.34 16.35
CA ASP A 140 -10.48 28.36 17.10
C ASP A 140 -9.69 27.05 17.33
N LYS A 141 -8.61 27.17 18.10
CA LYS A 141 -7.76 26.08 18.60
C LYS A 141 -7.93 25.96 20.10
N ASN A 142 -7.78 24.75 20.65
CA ASN A 142 -7.85 24.54 22.10
C ASN A 142 -6.53 24.98 22.77
N ASN A 143 -6.60 25.65 23.92
CA ASN A 143 -5.46 25.93 24.82
C ASN A 143 -4.24 26.57 24.12
N THR A 144 -4.45 27.49 23.18
CA THR A 144 -3.38 28.13 22.40
C THR A 144 -3.23 29.60 22.77
N SER A 145 -2.02 30.04 23.09
CA SER A 145 -1.71 31.42 23.51
C SER A 145 -1.24 32.30 22.35
N TYR A 146 -1.73 33.54 22.31
CA TYR A 146 -1.39 34.54 21.30
C TYR A 146 -0.99 35.85 21.98
N ASN A 147 0.09 36.48 21.49
CA ASN A 147 0.66 37.68 22.07
C ASN A 147 0.19 38.94 21.32
N PHE A 148 -0.16 39.97 22.08
CA PHE A 148 -0.58 41.28 21.60
C PHE A 148 0.34 42.34 22.21
N PRO A 149 1.19 43.02 21.42
CA PRO A 149 1.98 44.14 21.94
C PRO A 149 1.08 45.35 22.19
N CYS A 150 1.41 46.15 23.21
CA CYS A 150 0.79 47.46 23.41
C CYS A 150 1.83 48.48 23.85
N GLU A 151 1.62 49.75 23.51
CA GLU A 151 2.56 50.83 23.82
C GLU A 151 2.00 51.70 24.94
N GLY A 152 2.29 51.33 26.19
CA GLY A 152 2.02 52.17 27.36
C GLY A 152 3.20 53.09 27.66
N SER A 153 2.91 54.32 28.11
CA SER A 153 3.88 55.24 28.72
C SER A 153 3.61 55.52 30.20
N THR A 154 2.39 55.24 30.65
CA THR A 154 1.93 55.48 32.02
C THR A 154 1.90 54.18 32.81
N SER A 155 2.41 54.20 34.04
CA SER A 155 2.35 53.06 34.94
C SER A 155 0.95 52.95 35.54
N TYR A 156 0.31 51.79 35.40
CA TYR A 156 -1.02 51.52 35.94
C TYR A 156 -0.99 50.34 36.92
N LYS A 157 -1.83 50.42 37.95
CA LYS A 157 -2.04 49.33 38.91
C LYS A 157 -3.32 48.53 38.62
N TYR A 158 -4.36 49.19 38.10
CA TYR A 158 -5.64 48.55 37.81
C TYR A 158 -5.93 48.61 36.31
N PHE A 159 -6.56 47.56 35.80
CA PHE A 159 -6.82 47.37 34.39
C PHE A 159 -8.28 46.94 34.15
N LYS A 160 -8.84 47.34 33.01
CA LYS A 160 -10.15 46.87 32.52
C LYS A 160 -9.96 46.34 31.10
N TRP A 161 -10.31 45.08 30.87
CA TRP A 161 -10.37 44.47 29.54
C TRP A 161 -11.82 44.31 29.12
N GLU A 162 -12.20 44.90 27.99
CA GLU A 162 -13.57 45.01 27.50
C GLU A 162 -13.69 44.48 26.08
N ILE A 163 -14.43 43.37 25.93
CA ILE A 163 -14.68 42.66 24.68
C ILE A 163 -15.99 43.15 24.09
N SER A 164 -15.95 43.61 22.84
CA SER A 164 -17.09 44.19 22.11
C SER A 164 -17.61 43.30 20.98
N ALA A 165 -16.85 42.30 20.54
CA ALA A 165 -17.31 41.31 19.57
C ALA A 165 -16.62 39.96 19.75
N ILE A 166 -17.26 38.88 19.29
CA ILE A 166 -16.70 37.52 19.15
C ILE A 166 -16.79 37.08 17.68
N HIS A 167 -16.01 36.07 17.28
CA HIS A 167 -15.87 35.68 15.86
C HIS A 167 -17.20 35.20 15.25
N SER A 168 -17.99 34.40 15.99
CA SER A 168 -19.37 34.07 15.64
C SER A 168 -20.12 33.40 16.81
N GLY A 169 -21.45 33.30 16.71
CA GLY A 169 -22.30 32.69 17.73
C GLY A 169 -22.67 33.62 18.89
N SER A 170 -23.18 33.04 19.97
CA SER A 170 -23.69 33.78 21.15
C SER A 170 -22.97 33.44 22.46
N ILE A 171 -21.83 32.75 22.39
CA ILE A 171 -21.05 32.31 23.55
C ILE A 171 -19.63 32.85 23.44
N LEU A 172 -19.16 33.57 24.45
CA LEU A 172 -17.77 33.98 24.61
C LEU A 172 -17.02 32.93 25.41
N GLN A 173 -15.82 32.59 24.97
CA GLN A 173 -14.96 31.64 25.67
C GLN A 173 -13.47 32.00 25.60
N VAL A 174 -12.84 32.19 26.76
CA VAL A 174 -11.41 32.52 26.90
C VAL A 174 -10.78 31.70 28.03
N GLY A 175 -9.59 31.14 27.81
CA GLY A 175 -8.86 30.36 28.81
C GLY A 175 -8.19 31.25 29.85
N GLU A 176 -7.11 31.94 29.46
CA GLU A 176 -6.26 32.74 30.37
C GLU A 176 -5.93 34.11 29.75
N PHE A 177 -5.78 35.14 30.60
CA PHE A 177 -5.30 36.47 30.22
C PHE A 177 -4.08 36.87 31.05
N GLU A 178 -2.95 37.15 30.39
CA GLU A 178 -1.69 37.54 31.04
C GLU A 178 -1.27 38.94 30.59
N LEU A 179 -0.77 39.77 31.51
CA LEU A 179 -0.33 41.14 31.24
C LEU A 179 1.18 41.28 31.42
N LYS A 180 1.85 41.96 30.48
CA LYS A 180 3.29 42.25 30.53
C LYS A 180 3.48 43.70 30.94
N LEU A 181 4.13 43.92 32.09
CA LEU A 181 4.40 45.24 32.65
C LEU A 181 5.90 45.50 32.82
N ASN A 182 6.32 46.73 32.53
CA ASN A 182 7.60 47.26 32.98
C ASN A 182 7.44 47.92 34.36
N THR A 183 8.11 47.39 35.39
CA THR A 183 7.84 47.70 36.83
C THR A 183 8.99 48.43 37.56
N CYS A 184 10.08 48.83 36.89
CA CYS A 184 11.17 49.57 37.52
C CYS A 184 10.97 51.09 37.40
N THR A 185 11.03 51.82 38.51
CA THR A 185 10.82 53.29 38.56
C THR A 185 12.09 54.12 38.32
N HIS A 186 13.27 53.47 38.22
CA HIS A 186 14.57 54.10 38.01
C HIS A 186 14.98 55.18 39.05
N LEU A 187 14.42 55.10 40.26
CA LEU A 187 14.75 55.97 41.40
C LEU A 187 15.24 55.11 42.58
N LYS A 188 16.28 55.55 43.27
CA LYS A 188 16.79 54.95 44.52
C LYS A 188 15.82 55.20 45.67
N ALA A 189 15.97 54.45 46.76
CA ALA A 189 15.07 54.53 47.92
C ALA A 189 15.05 55.91 48.61
N ASP A 190 16.06 56.76 48.37
CA ASP A 190 16.13 58.16 48.81
C ASP A 190 15.47 59.16 47.84
N GLY A 191 14.83 58.66 46.77
CA GLY A 191 14.17 59.46 45.73
C GLY A 191 15.10 60.05 44.67
N SER A 192 16.41 59.80 44.76
CA SER A 192 17.37 60.25 43.74
C SER A 192 17.38 59.32 42.52
N SER A 193 17.77 59.85 41.34
CA SER A 193 17.83 59.05 40.11
C SER A 193 18.83 57.90 40.24
N ALA A 194 18.38 56.70 39.89
CA ALA A 194 19.25 55.55 39.76
C ALA A 194 19.97 55.50 38.41
N LEU A 195 19.69 56.42 37.49
CA LEU A 195 20.31 56.46 36.16
C LEU A 195 21.71 57.09 36.24
N GLY A 196 22.71 56.36 35.74
CA GLY A 196 24.10 56.78 35.65
C GLY A 196 24.35 57.83 34.57
N ALA A 197 25.64 58.04 34.24
CA ALA A 197 26.05 59.03 33.24
C ALA A 197 25.50 58.70 31.83
N ALA A 198 25.36 59.74 31.00
CA ALA A 198 24.89 59.62 29.63
C ALA A 198 25.86 58.79 28.77
N ILE A 199 25.31 57.77 28.11
CA ILE A 199 26.03 56.83 27.25
C ILE A 199 26.03 57.32 25.79
N LYS A 200 24.89 57.80 25.29
CA LYS A 200 24.74 58.27 23.89
C LYS A 200 23.58 59.26 23.73
N THR A 201 23.78 60.33 22.97
CA THR A 201 22.75 61.33 22.62
C THR A 201 22.34 61.25 21.14
N VAL A 202 21.05 61.43 20.88
CA VAL A 202 20.37 61.40 19.57
C VAL A 202 19.55 62.68 19.42
N GLU A 203 19.69 63.38 18.28
CA GLU A 203 19.00 64.65 17.98
C GLU A 203 17.53 64.47 17.53
N PRO A 204 16.64 65.48 17.69
CA PRO A 204 15.23 65.41 17.27
C PRO A 204 15.01 65.42 15.74
N THR A 205 13.91 64.78 15.33
CA THR A 205 13.40 64.69 13.94
C THR A 205 12.02 65.34 13.81
N CYS A 206 11.35 65.22 12.64
CA CYS A 206 10.01 65.78 12.43
C CYS A 206 8.84 64.91 12.92
N THR A 207 9.13 63.75 13.50
CA THR A 207 8.12 62.90 14.15
C THR A 207 8.53 62.41 15.53
N GLU A 208 9.82 62.44 15.87
CA GLU A 208 10.28 62.04 17.19
C GLU A 208 11.22 63.08 17.82
N PRO A 209 11.02 63.44 19.11
CA PRO A 209 11.99 64.23 19.85
C PRO A 209 13.32 63.47 20.02
N GLY A 210 14.44 64.18 20.13
CA GLY A 210 15.76 63.58 20.34
C GLY A 210 15.84 62.95 21.73
N TYR A 211 16.88 62.16 22.05
CA TYR A 211 17.05 61.61 23.40
C TYR A 211 18.49 61.25 23.77
N THR A 212 18.76 61.15 25.06
CA THR A 212 20.02 60.69 25.64
C THR A 212 19.82 59.38 26.39
N THR A 213 20.67 58.38 26.21
CA THR A 213 20.63 57.09 26.94
C THR A 213 21.49 57.11 28.19
N LYS A 214 21.07 56.45 29.29
CA LYS A 214 21.74 56.31 30.59
C LYS A 214 21.44 54.92 31.18
N GLU A 215 22.40 54.25 31.81
CA GLU A 215 22.16 52.94 32.46
C GLU A 215 21.64 53.08 33.90
N CYS A 216 20.64 52.31 34.28
CA CYS A 216 20.06 52.32 35.62
C CYS A 216 20.84 51.43 36.60
N SER A 217 21.44 52.02 37.62
CA SER A 217 22.18 51.30 38.68
C SER A 217 21.34 50.37 39.58
N LEU A 218 20.00 50.34 39.46
CA LEU A 218 19.13 49.45 40.24
C LEU A 218 18.66 48.20 39.48
N CYS A 219 18.43 48.33 38.17
CA CYS A 219 17.95 47.22 37.33
C CYS A 219 18.89 46.90 36.16
N HIS A 220 19.99 47.64 36.04
CA HIS A 220 21.03 47.52 35.02
C HIS A 220 20.55 47.67 33.56
N LEU A 221 19.32 48.18 33.36
CA LEU A 221 18.78 48.48 32.03
C LEU A 221 19.22 49.86 31.53
N ILE A 222 19.44 49.99 30.22
CA ILE A 222 19.72 51.28 29.55
C ILE A 222 18.41 52.02 29.27
N VAL A 223 18.28 53.25 29.78
CA VAL A 223 17.09 54.10 29.79
C VAL A 223 17.31 55.36 28.94
N LYS A 224 16.29 55.84 28.21
CA LYS A 224 16.35 57.01 27.31
C LYS A 224 15.62 58.23 27.91
N GLU A 225 16.25 59.40 27.94
CA GLU A 225 15.69 60.72 28.31
C GLU A 225 15.54 61.62 27.06
N TYR A 226 14.31 62.08 26.75
CA TYR A 226 13.99 62.76 25.48
C TYR A 226 14.02 64.32 25.57
N LEU A 227 14.38 65.00 24.45
CA LEU A 227 14.51 66.44 24.22
C LEU A 227 13.28 66.97 23.43
N ASN A 228 12.37 67.73 24.05
CA ASN A 228 11.00 67.97 23.56
C ASN A 228 10.77 69.10 22.52
N LEU A 229 11.47 69.11 21.37
CA LEU A 229 11.03 69.91 20.20
C LEU A 229 11.26 69.17 18.87
N LEU A 230 10.18 68.98 18.08
CA LEU A 230 10.20 68.37 16.74
C LEU A 230 10.62 69.37 15.66
N LYS A 231 11.29 68.90 14.60
CA LYS A 231 11.61 69.69 13.40
C LYS A 231 10.44 69.71 12.38
N PRO A 232 10.31 70.71 11.49
CA PRO A 232 9.26 70.72 10.45
C PRO A 232 9.45 69.62 9.39
N HIS A 233 8.34 69.18 8.75
CA HIS A 233 8.37 68.14 7.70
C HIS A 233 9.10 68.62 6.43
N THR A 234 9.95 67.77 5.88
CA THR A 234 10.58 67.95 4.55
C THR A 234 9.89 67.03 3.56
N LEU A 235 9.19 67.55 2.55
CA LEU A 235 8.31 66.77 1.66
C LEU A 235 8.89 66.57 0.24
N THR A 236 8.72 65.38 -0.33
CA THR A 236 8.86 65.06 -1.77
C THR A 236 7.50 64.96 -2.43
N HIS A 237 7.40 65.45 -3.66
CA HIS A 237 6.17 65.39 -4.47
C HIS A 237 6.13 64.12 -5.33
N HIS A 238 4.99 63.43 -5.32
CA HIS A 238 4.68 62.26 -6.15
C HIS A 238 3.53 62.59 -7.08
N ALA A 239 3.83 62.73 -8.37
CA ALA A 239 2.83 63.02 -9.40
C ALA A 239 1.85 61.84 -9.59
N LEU A 240 0.65 62.15 -10.11
CA LEU A 240 -0.37 61.15 -10.46
C LEU A 240 0.17 60.12 -11.45
N LYS A 241 -0.10 58.83 -11.18
CA LYS A 241 0.14 57.69 -12.07
C LYS A 241 -1.21 57.07 -12.42
N ALA A 242 -1.59 57.08 -13.69
CA ALA A 242 -2.85 56.46 -14.11
C ALA A 242 -2.85 54.92 -13.86
N ALA A 243 -4.04 54.34 -13.65
CA ALA A 243 -4.20 52.89 -13.59
C ALA A 243 -4.07 52.25 -14.97
N THR A 244 -3.54 51.04 -15.03
CA THR A 244 -3.48 50.21 -16.26
C THR A 244 -4.50 49.06 -16.15
N CYS A 245 -4.56 48.16 -17.14
CA CYS A 245 -5.49 47.02 -17.12
C CYS A 245 -5.22 46.03 -16.00
N THR A 246 -3.96 45.87 -15.60
CA THR A 246 -3.51 44.87 -14.63
C THR A 246 -2.93 45.48 -13.36
N GLU A 247 -2.40 46.70 -13.44
CA GLU A 247 -1.84 47.43 -12.29
C GLU A 247 -2.74 48.59 -11.88
N THR A 248 -2.91 48.74 -10.57
CA THR A 248 -3.60 49.88 -9.99
C THR A 248 -2.79 51.16 -10.16
N GLY A 249 -3.45 52.28 -10.44
CA GLY A 249 -2.84 53.62 -10.50
C GLY A 249 -2.67 54.25 -9.12
N LEU A 250 -2.06 55.44 -9.07
CA LEU A 250 -1.84 56.25 -7.88
C LEU A 250 -2.29 57.70 -8.11
N LYS A 251 -3.12 58.25 -7.22
CA LYS A 251 -3.42 59.68 -7.16
C LYS A 251 -2.16 60.47 -6.76
N GLU A 252 -2.11 61.75 -7.10
CA GLU A 252 -1.02 62.66 -6.72
C GLU A 252 -0.96 62.89 -5.19
N TYR A 253 0.25 62.91 -4.60
CA TYR A 253 0.47 63.17 -3.17
C TYR A 253 1.88 63.71 -2.85
N TRP A 254 2.10 64.15 -1.62
CA TRP A 254 3.41 64.57 -1.09
C TRP A 254 3.79 63.69 0.10
N GLN A 255 5.01 63.16 0.13
CA GLN A 255 5.49 62.31 1.20
C GLN A 255 6.60 63.01 1.97
N CYS A 256 6.55 63.00 3.31
CA CYS A 256 7.66 63.49 4.10
C CYS A 256 8.86 62.55 4.01
N ASN A 257 10.02 63.04 3.59
CA ASN A 257 11.26 62.26 3.45
C ASN A 257 11.84 61.78 4.78
N VAL A 258 11.33 62.32 5.89
CA VAL A 258 11.84 62.04 7.23
C VAL A 258 10.90 61.10 8.00
N CYS A 259 9.58 61.27 7.88
CA CYS A 259 8.63 60.42 8.60
C CYS A 259 7.70 59.56 7.73
N ASN A 260 7.85 59.63 6.40
CA ASN A 260 7.07 58.89 5.41
C ASN A 260 5.56 59.11 5.42
N LYS A 261 5.03 60.02 6.25
CA LYS A 261 3.63 60.44 6.21
C LYS A 261 3.28 61.06 4.86
N LEU A 262 2.07 60.76 4.40
CA LEU A 262 1.56 61.14 3.09
C LEU A 262 0.59 62.32 3.25
N PHE A 263 0.62 63.27 2.34
CA PHE A 263 -0.17 64.48 2.39
C PHE A 263 -0.77 64.77 1.02
N SER A 264 -2.00 65.30 0.99
CA SER A 264 -2.66 65.66 -0.26
C SER A 264 -2.20 67.00 -0.83
N ASN A 265 -1.33 67.72 -0.13
CA ASN A 265 -0.81 69.02 -0.57
C ASN A 265 0.61 69.28 -0.03
N LYS A 266 1.31 70.23 -0.69
CA LYS A 266 2.68 70.64 -0.36
C LYS A 266 2.84 71.32 1.01
N ALA A 267 1.76 71.78 1.64
CA ALA A 267 1.83 72.45 2.95
C ALA A 267 1.74 71.47 4.14
N ALA A 268 1.60 70.16 3.89
CA ALA A 268 1.41 69.13 4.91
C ALA A 268 0.24 69.40 5.88
N THR A 269 -0.79 70.11 5.41
CA THR A 269 -1.95 70.48 6.24
C THR A 269 -3.03 69.40 6.29
N THR A 270 -2.99 68.42 5.38
CA THR A 270 -3.96 67.32 5.31
C THR A 270 -3.23 66.01 5.06
N GLU A 271 -3.10 65.21 6.13
CA GLU A 271 -2.47 63.88 6.09
C GLU A 271 -3.42 62.86 5.45
N ILE A 272 -2.89 62.03 4.56
CA ILE A 272 -3.57 60.88 3.96
C ILE A 272 -3.29 59.68 4.85
N THR A 273 -4.30 59.29 5.62
CA THR A 273 -4.17 58.27 6.68
C THR A 273 -4.36 56.83 6.20
N ASP A 274 -5.00 56.63 5.05
CA ASP A 274 -5.14 55.32 4.41
C ASP A 274 -4.52 55.35 3.00
N ALA A 275 -3.42 54.62 2.83
CA ALA A 275 -2.74 54.51 1.56
C ALA A 275 -3.61 53.86 0.46
N ALA A 276 -4.66 53.09 0.81
CA ALA A 276 -5.59 52.54 -0.17
C ALA A 276 -6.38 53.63 -0.91
N ASN A 277 -6.60 54.79 -0.29
CA ASN A 277 -7.29 55.93 -0.93
C ASN A 277 -6.47 56.60 -2.04
N LEU A 278 -5.16 56.35 -2.08
CA LEU A 278 -4.28 56.76 -3.17
C LEU A 278 -4.39 55.83 -4.37
N VAL A 279 -4.85 54.59 -4.19
CA VAL A 279 -4.87 53.57 -5.22
C VAL A 279 -6.09 53.76 -6.12
N ILE A 280 -5.83 53.88 -7.43
CA ILE A 280 -6.87 53.84 -8.47
C ILE A 280 -6.98 52.37 -8.90
N PRO A 281 -8.15 51.70 -8.78
CA PRO A 281 -8.28 50.30 -9.19
C PRO A 281 -7.84 50.08 -10.64
N ALA A 282 -7.26 48.91 -10.94
CA ALA A 282 -6.90 48.54 -12.30
C ALA A 282 -8.16 48.54 -13.19
N ASN A 283 -8.04 48.99 -14.44
CA ASN A 283 -9.18 49.23 -15.31
C ASN A 283 -9.85 47.92 -15.81
N GLY A 284 -9.24 46.76 -15.54
CA GLY A 284 -9.67 45.48 -16.10
C GLY A 284 -9.38 45.38 -17.61
N HIS A 285 -9.68 44.23 -18.20
CA HIS A 285 -9.53 44.02 -19.64
C HIS A 285 -10.86 44.30 -20.36
N THR A 286 -10.89 45.35 -21.17
CA THR A 286 -11.91 45.52 -22.22
C THR A 286 -11.41 44.82 -23.47
N LEU A 287 -12.13 43.79 -23.94
CA LEU A 287 -11.67 42.92 -25.01
C LEU A 287 -12.44 43.23 -26.32
N ASP A 288 -11.74 43.16 -27.45
CA ASP A 288 -12.37 43.18 -28.78
C ASP A 288 -12.96 41.82 -29.16
N SER A 289 -13.55 41.74 -30.35
CA SER A 289 -14.13 40.51 -30.92
C SER A 289 -13.11 39.39 -31.15
N GLU A 290 -11.81 39.70 -31.14
CA GLU A 290 -10.71 38.74 -31.30
C GLU A 290 -10.14 38.30 -29.94
N GLY A 291 -10.70 38.81 -28.84
CA GLY A 291 -10.29 38.48 -27.48
C GLY A 291 -9.02 39.19 -27.04
N ASN A 292 -8.60 40.25 -27.72
CA ASN A 292 -7.47 41.09 -27.34
C ASN A 292 -7.95 42.28 -26.51
N CYS A 293 -7.21 42.64 -25.47
CA CYS A 293 -7.52 43.80 -24.66
C CYS A 293 -7.20 45.08 -25.43
N THR A 294 -8.23 45.88 -25.73
CA THR A 294 -8.12 47.13 -26.50
C THR A 294 -7.29 48.23 -25.80
N VAL A 295 -6.95 48.01 -24.53
CA VAL A 295 -6.20 48.98 -23.70
C VAL A 295 -4.77 48.54 -23.41
N CYS A 296 -4.48 47.24 -23.23
CA CYS A 296 -3.12 46.76 -22.88
C CYS A 296 -2.56 45.64 -23.78
N GLY A 297 -3.32 45.18 -24.76
CA GLY A 297 -2.90 44.11 -25.69
C GLY A 297 -2.91 42.69 -25.11
N ALA A 298 -3.23 42.49 -23.82
CA ALA A 298 -3.37 41.15 -23.25
C ALA A 298 -4.54 40.39 -23.91
N ASN A 299 -4.32 39.13 -24.29
CA ASN A 299 -5.31 38.33 -25.01
C ASN A 299 -5.88 37.19 -24.16
N ARG A 300 -7.13 36.78 -24.44
CA ARG A 300 -7.81 35.70 -23.69
C ARG A 300 -7.16 34.34 -23.87
N TYR A 301 -6.51 34.12 -25.01
CA TYR A 301 -5.79 32.90 -25.32
C TYR A 301 -4.34 32.95 -24.83
N ALA A 302 -4.00 33.78 -23.83
CA ALA A 302 -2.65 33.89 -23.30
C ALA A 302 -2.06 32.56 -22.80
N LEU A 303 -2.91 31.59 -22.48
CA LEU A 303 -2.54 30.21 -22.18
C LEU A 303 -1.78 29.53 -23.33
N PHE A 304 -1.96 29.98 -24.58
CA PHE A 304 -1.33 29.45 -25.78
C PHE A 304 -0.15 30.29 -26.28
N ASN A 305 0.10 31.47 -25.69
CA ASN A 305 1.22 32.31 -26.10
C ASN A 305 2.54 31.60 -25.77
N ASN A 306 3.50 31.68 -26.70
CA ASN A 306 4.84 31.09 -26.58
C ASN A 306 4.84 29.54 -26.41
N LEU A 307 3.77 28.84 -26.81
CA LEU A 307 3.80 27.38 -26.90
C LEU A 307 4.48 26.95 -28.19
N ASP A 308 5.60 26.23 -28.05
CA ASP A 308 6.34 25.71 -29.19
C ASP A 308 5.46 24.76 -30.02
N GLY A 309 5.43 24.96 -31.34
CA GLY A 309 4.62 24.17 -32.26
C GLY A 309 3.18 24.63 -32.45
N ILE A 310 2.69 25.66 -31.73
CA ILE A 310 1.32 26.19 -31.87
C ILE A 310 1.33 27.59 -32.49
N THR A 311 0.51 27.81 -33.53
CA THR A 311 0.30 29.11 -34.18
C THR A 311 -1.18 29.40 -34.42
N ASP A 312 -1.49 30.61 -34.91
CA ASP A 312 -2.83 30.99 -35.44
C ASP A 312 -3.98 30.75 -34.46
N VAL A 313 -3.76 31.11 -33.19
CA VAL A 313 -4.74 30.88 -32.12
C VAL A 313 -5.90 31.87 -32.25
N THR A 314 -7.11 31.36 -32.31
CA THR A 314 -8.36 32.15 -32.29
C THR A 314 -9.31 31.61 -31.24
N ILE A 315 -10.16 32.49 -30.69
CA ILE A 315 -11.13 32.15 -29.66
C ILE A 315 -12.53 32.59 -30.09
N THR A 316 -13.52 31.72 -29.91
CA THR A 316 -14.92 31.98 -30.26
C THR A 316 -15.82 31.53 -29.12
N ASP A 317 -16.76 32.39 -28.72
CA ASP A 317 -17.69 32.10 -27.64
C ASP A 317 -19.03 31.61 -28.16
N ASN A 318 -19.51 30.52 -27.58
CA ASN A 318 -20.82 29.97 -27.89
C ASN A 318 -21.73 30.17 -26.67
N GLY A 319 -22.29 31.37 -26.53
CA GLY A 319 -23.30 31.66 -25.49
C GLY A 319 -22.99 32.90 -24.65
N GLY A 320 -23.85 33.16 -23.65
CA GLY A 320 -23.82 34.38 -22.85
C GLY A 320 -22.75 34.45 -21.74
N TYR A 321 -21.99 33.38 -21.52
CA TYR A 321 -21.01 33.28 -20.44
C TYR A 321 -19.65 32.77 -20.98
N PRO A 322 -18.87 33.63 -21.66
CA PRO A 322 -17.59 33.23 -22.26
C PRO A 322 -16.53 32.88 -21.22
N TRP A 323 -15.59 31.99 -21.52
CA TRP A 323 -14.45 31.71 -20.64
C TRP A 323 -13.49 32.91 -20.58
N GLN A 324 -13.05 33.28 -19.38
CA GLN A 324 -12.29 34.50 -19.12
C GLN A 324 -10.87 34.19 -18.62
N ILE A 325 -9.96 35.17 -18.74
CA ILE A 325 -8.65 35.14 -18.08
C ILE A 325 -8.87 35.10 -16.56
N LEU A 326 -7.97 34.46 -15.81
CA LEU A 326 -8.02 34.42 -14.36
C LEU A 326 -8.24 35.81 -13.74
N ASP A 327 -9.31 35.94 -12.98
CA ASP A 327 -9.46 37.01 -12.00
C ASP A 327 -9.32 36.40 -10.60
N SER A 328 -8.10 36.50 -10.05
CA SER A 328 -7.77 36.00 -8.71
C SER A 328 -8.58 36.66 -7.58
N LYS A 329 -9.23 37.80 -7.86
CA LYS A 329 -10.07 38.53 -6.91
C LYS A 329 -11.57 38.29 -7.15
N ALA A 330 -11.94 37.49 -8.15
CA ALA A 330 -13.33 37.17 -8.41
C ALA A 330 -13.98 36.46 -7.21
N GLU A 331 -15.25 36.76 -7.00
CA GLU A 331 -16.05 36.10 -5.96
C GLU A 331 -16.04 34.57 -6.18
N GLY A 332 -15.86 33.83 -5.08
CA GLY A 332 -15.78 32.36 -5.08
C GLY A 332 -14.39 31.75 -5.27
N MET A 333 -13.35 32.55 -5.50
CA MET A 333 -11.97 32.05 -5.68
C MET A 333 -11.32 31.52 -4.38
N GLN A 334 -11.90 31.81 -3.21
CA GLN A 334 -11.35 31.40 -1.90
C GLN A 334 -11.71 29.96 -1.50
N ASP A 335 -12.76 29.38 -2.11
CA ASP A 335 -13.35 28.08 -1.71
C ASP A 335 -13.10 26.94 -2.72
N LEU A 336 -12.14 27.10 -3.63
CA LEU A 336 -11.89 26.15 -4.72
C LEU A 336 -11.48 24.74 -4.27
N GLY A 337 -11.00 24.57 -3.03
CA GLY A 337 -10.48 23.30 -2.53
C GLY A 337 -9.14 22.87 -3.13
N PHE A 338 -8.59 23.64 -4.08
CA PHE A 338 -7.30 23.43 -4.72
C PHE A 338 -6.58 24.78 -4.89
N THR A 339 -5.25 24.76 -4.91
CA THR A 339 -4.44 25.96 -5.12
C THR A 339 -3.99 26.03 -6.58
N ILE A 340 -4.28 27.15 -7.24
CA ILE A 340 -3.73 27.46 -8.57
C ILE A 340 -2.38 28.17 -8.35
N PRO A 341 -1.27 27.73 -8.97
CA PRO A 341 0.03 28.38 -8.79
C PRO A 341 0.01 29.85 -9.24
N ASN A 342 0.55 30.74 -8.40
CA ASN A 342 0.64 32.17 -8.71
C ASN A 342 1.41 32.41 -10.02
N GLY A 343 0.87 33.27 -10.88
CA GLY A 343 1.46 33.59 -12.18
C GLY A 343 1.14 32.61 -13.31
N SER A 344 0.30 31.58 -13.07
CA SER A 344 -0.18 30.70 -14.14
C SER A 344 -1.11 31.47 -15.10
N ASN A 345 -0.92 31.30 -16.41
CA ASN A 345 -1.96 31.63 -17.38
C ASN A 345 -3.12 30.63 -17.18
N VAL A 346 -4.34 31.11 -16.97
CA VAL A 346 -5.52 30.27 -16.69
C VAL A 346 -6.72 30.82 -17.45
N LEU A 347 -7.49 29.89 -18.03
CA LEU A 347 -8.85 30.13 -18.51
C LEU A 347 -9.84 29.63 -17.47
N MET A 348 -10.82 30.47 -17.10
CA MET A 348 -11.81 30.22 -16.07
C MET A 348 -13.23 30.40 -16.61
N SER A 349 -14.15 29.50 -16.24
CA SER A 349 -15.58 29.65 -16.56
C SER A 349 -16.19 30.88 -15.87
N SER A 350 -17.02 31.66 -16.59
CA SER A 350 -17.57 32.93 -16.08
C SER A 350 -19.00 32.86 -15.56
N ASN A 351 -19.67 31.71 -15.63
CA ASN A 351 -21.07 31.54 -15.25
C ASN A 351 -21.30 31.33 -13.73
N TYR A 352 -20.45 31.89 -12.89
CA TYR A 352 -20.57 31.83 -11.44
C TYR A 352 -21.84 32.55 -10.94
N HIS A 353 -22.54 31.98 -9.95
CA HIS A 353 -23.87 32.44 -9.48
C HIS A 353 -24.95 32.56 -10.58
N LYS A 354 -24.84 31.79 -11.68
CA LYS A 354 -25.87 31.71 -12.72
C LYS A 354 -26.48 30.30 -12.80
N PRO A 355 -27.44 29.95 -11.95
CA PRO A 355 -28.07 28.63 -11.94
C PRO A 355 -28.59 28.20 -13.32
N GLY A 356 -28.37 26.94 -13.69
CA GLY A 356 -28.88 26.35 -14.94
C GLY A 356 -28.25 26.88 -16.23
N SER A 357 -27.12 27.61 -16.13
CA SER A 357 -26.42 28.19 -17.28
C SER A 357 -25.22 27.36 -17.75
N SER A 358 -24.71 27.65 -18.94
CA SER A 358 -23.49 27.04 -19.49
C SER A 358 -22.48 28.11 -19.91
N SER A 359 -21.21 27.86 -19.58
CA SER A 359 -20.07 28.62 -20.09
C SER A 359 -19.37 27.80 -21.17
N GLU A 360 -19.39 28.28 -22.42
CA GLU A 360 -18.85 27.56 -23.57
C GLU A 360 -17.98 28.45 -24.46
N THR A 361 -16.76 27.97 -24.73
CA THR A 361 -15.77 28.63 -25.59
C THR A 361 -15.03 27.59 -26.43
N VAL A 362 -14.79 27.91 -27.70
CA VAL A 362 -13.99 27.13 -28.65
C VAL A 362 -12.71 27.90 -28.95
N ILE A 363 -11.57 27.24 -28.82
CA ILE A 363 -10.24 27.77 -29.14
C ILE A 363 -9.73 26.96 -30.33
N ARG A 364 -9.41 27.62 -31.44
CA ARG A 364 -8.82 26.99 -32.64
C ARG A 364 -7.37 27.41 -32.74
N PHE A 365 -6.52 26.53 -33.21
CA PHE A 365 -5.09 26.78 -33.38
C PHE A 365 -4.50 25.81 -34.40
N ASN A 366 -3.38 26.20 -35.00
CA ASN A 366 -2.65 25.36 -35.93
C ASN A 366 -1.43 24.73 -35.24
N VAL A 367 -1.17 23.46 -35.51
CA VAL A 367 -0.02 22.72 -35.00
C VAL A 367 0.98 22.53 -36.13
N SER A 368 2.20 23.04 -35.98
CA SER A 368 3.22 23.07 -37.04
C SER A 368 4.13 21.83 -37.08
N LYS A 369 4.16 21.06 -35.99
CA LYS A 369 4.90 19.78 -35.84
C LYS A 369 4.17 18.90 -34.82
N PRO A 370 4.27 17.57 -34.88
CA PRO A 370 3.64 16.70 -33.88
C PRO A 370 4.05 17.07 -32.45
N ILE A 371 3.08 17.22 -31.56
CA ILE A 371 3.30 17.62 -30.18
C ILE A 371 2.48 16.79 -29.20
N LEU A 372 3.03 16.59 -28.00
CA LEU A 372 2.29 16.21 -26.81
C LEU A 372 1.79 17.49 -26.14
N LEU A 373 0.49 17.72 -26.20
CA LEU A 373 -0.18 18.80 -25.47
C LEU A 373 -0.55 18.30 -24.08
N THR A 374 -0.11 19.01 -23.03
CA THR A 374 -0.43 18.69 -21.64
C THR A 374 -1.09 19.87 -20.96
N SER A 375 -2.08 19.63 -20.09
CA SER A 375 -2.76 20.68 -19.34
C SER A 375 -3.28 20.19 -17.99
N GLN A 376 -3.45 21.11 -17.05
CA GLN A 376 -4.13 20.88 -15.80
C GLN A 376 -5.58 21.36 -15.90
N ILE A 377 -6.50 20.46 -15.58
CA ILE A 377 -7.93 20.73 -15.53
C ILE A 377 -8.38 20.67 -14.07
N LEU A 378 -9.08 21.71 -13.65
CA LEU A 378 -9.64 21.81 -12.32
C LEU A 378 -11.12 22.12 -12.42
N VAL A 379 -11.94 21.34 -11.71
CA VAL A 379 -13.35 21.64 -11.46
C VAL A 379 -13.53 21.72 -9.96
N SER A 380 -14.14 22.80 -9.49
CA SER A 380 -14.57 22.91 -8.10
C SER A 380 -16.07 23.14 -8.09
N SER A 381 -16.82 22.12 -7.69
CA SER A 381 -18.25 22.22 -7.53
C SER A 381 -18.74 21.45 -6.31
N GLU A 382 -19.68 22.06 -5.58
CA GLU A 382 -20.38 21.45 -4.44
C GLU A 382 -21.57 20.57 -4.89
N GLU A 383 -21.88 20.54 -6.18
CA GLU A 383 -22.99 19.75 -6.73
C GLU A 383 -22.47 18.67 -7.67
N ASN A 384 -22.88 17.41 -7.47
CA ASN A 384 -22.46 16.30 -8.35
C ASN A 384 -23.04 16.37 -9.78
N LYS A 385 -24.03 17.25 -10.03
CA LYS A 385 -24.71 17.42 -11.32
C LYS A 385 -24.04 18.44 -12.24
N THR A 386 -23.09 19.24 -11.74
CA THR A 386 -22.29 20.13 -12.58
C THR A 386 -21.29 19.32 -13.38
N LEU A 387 -21.07 19.70 -14.64
CA LEU A 387 -20.24 18.93 -15.57
C LEU A 387 -19.34 19.88 -16.35
N PHE A 388 -18.04 19.65 -16.25
CA PHE A 388 -17.07 20.19 -17.20
C PHE A 388 -16.78 19.15 -18.26
N ASP A 389 -17.24 19.42 -19.48
CA ASP A 389 -16.94 18.62 -20.66
C ASP A 389 -15.82 19.32 -21.44
N PHE A 390 -14.75 18.57 -21.72
CA PHE A 390 -13.58 19.03 -22.46
C PHE A 390 -13.49 18.23 -23.76
N TYR A 391 -13.34 18.94 -24.87
CA TYR A 391 -13.31 18.36 -26.21
C TYR A 391 -12.05 18.76 -26.96
N VAL A 392 -11.50 17.81 -27.72
CA VAL A 392 -10.45 18.03 -28.71
C VAL A 392 -11.03 17.63 -30.07
N ASP A 393 -11.03 18.54 -31.04
CA ASP A 393 -11.54 18.30 -32.41
C ASP A 393 -12.97 17.73 -32.44
N ASN A 394 -13.83 18.26 -31.58
CA ASN A 394 -15.22 17.83 -31.35
C ASN A 394 -15.39 16.42 -30.75
N ASN A 395 -14.31 15.67 -30.52
CA ASN A 395 -14.36 14.47 -29.71
C ASN A 395 -14.46 14.88 -28.25
N LYS A 396 -15.46 14.35 -27.55
CA LYS A 396 -15.56 14.54 -26.11
C LYS A 396 -14.48 13.70 -25.48
N GLU A 397 -13.50 14.33 -24.87
CA GLU A 397 -12.30 13.69 -24.33
C GLU A 397 -12.48 13.37 -22.85
N LEU A 398 -13.04 14.31 -22.10
CA LEU A 398 -13.12 14.25 -20.65
C LEU A 398 -14.43 14.85 -20.15
N SER A 399 -14.95 14.29 -19.06
CA SER A 399 -16.12 14.80 -18.34
C SER A 399 -15.84 14.70 -16.85
N ILE A 400 -15.82 15.84 -16.17
CA ILE A 400 -15.48 15.93 -14.74
C ILE A 400 -16.58 16.66 -14.00
N SER A 401 -16.89 16.18 -12.80
CA SER A 401 -17.80 16.82 -11.85
C SER A 401 -17.20 16.85 -10.45
N GLY A 402 -17.82 17.63 -9.56
CA GLY A 402 -17.39 17.79 -8.18
C GLY A 402 -16.06 18.54 -8.05
N LYS A 403 -15.44 18.42 -6.87
CA LYS A 403 -14.10 18.97 -6.59
C LYS A 403 -13.01 18.01 -7.06
N LYS A 404 -12.48 18.24 -8.26
CA LYS A 404 -11.47 17.36 -8.86
C LYS A 404 -10.45 18.14 -9.67
N GLN A 405 -9.19 17.81 -9.47
CA GLN A 405 -8.06 18.27 -10.26
C GLN A 405 -7.46 17.07 -11.00
N THR A 406 -7.17 17.21 -12.28
CA THR A 406 -6.57 16.16 -13.09
C THR A 406 -5.67 16.74 -14.17
N GLU A 407 -4.59 16.03 -14.46
CA GLU A 407 -3.82 16.26 -15.67
C GLU A 407 -4.54 15.67 -16.87
N TYR A 408 -4.41 16.32 -18.03
CA TYR A 408 -4.84 15.86 -19.34
C TYR A 408 -3.65 15.91 -20.31
N LYS A 409 -3.50 14.90 -21.16
CA LYS A 409 -2.45 14.82 -22.19
C LYS A 409 -3.04 14.26 -23.48
N VAL A 410 -2.64 14.79 -24.62
CA VAL A 410 -3.06 14.32 -25.94
C VAL A 410 -1.94 14.54 -26.96
N LEU A 411 -1.80 13.61 -27.91
CA LEU A 411 -0.91 13.77 -29.06
C LEU A 411 -1.68 14.48 -30.18
N LEU A 412 -1.14 15.57 -30.70
CA LEU A 412 -1.70 16.31 -31.83
C LEU A 412 -0.80 16.22 -33.05
N SER A 413 -1.41 15.96 -34.20
CA SER A 413 -0.77 15.93 -35.52
C SER A 413 -0.48 17.33 -36.06
N VAL A 414 0.22 17.42 -37.19
CA VAL A 414 0.35 18.69 -37.94
C VAL A 414 -1.01 19.05 -38.55
N GLY A 415 -1.45 20.29 -38.37
CA GLY A 415 -2.70 20.80 -38.94
C GLY A 415 -3.57 21.61 -37.96
N GLU A 416 -4.79 21.92 -38.39
CA GLU A 416 -5.75 22.67 -37.58
C GLU A 416 -6.36 21.78 -36.49
N HIS A 417 -6.34 22.26 -35.25
CA HIS A 417 -6.92 21.62 -34.08
C HIS A 417 -7.79 22.60 -33.28
N SER A 418 -8.67 22.06 -32.44
CA SER A 418 -9.56 22.86 -31.59
C SER A 418 -9.76 22.27 -30.20
N LEU A 419 -9.76 23.14 -29.18
CA LEU A 419 -10.24 22.83 -27.84
C LEU A 419 -11.62 23.46 -27.63
N ARG A 420 -12.63 22.67 -27.28
CA ARG A 420 -13.95 23.18 -26.87
C ARG A 420 -14.18 22.90 -25.40
N LEU A 421 -14.40 23.97 -24.64
CA LEU A 421 -14.56 23.96 -23.18
C LEU A 421 -16.02 24.21 -22.84
N VAL A 422 -16.68 23.29 -22.13
CA VAL A 422 -18.11 23.42 -21.78
C VAL A 422 -18.30 23.17 -20.29
N TYR A 423 -18.59 24.22 -19.52
CA TYR A 423 -18.97 24.10 -18.12
C TYR A 423 -20.47 24.31 -17.91
N LYS A 424 -21.17 23.25 -17.49
CA LYS A 424 -22.61 23.26 -17.19
C LYS A 424 -22.81 23.42 -15.70
N LYS A 425 -23.36 24.57 -15.29
CA LYS A 425 -23.68 24.86 -13.90
C LYS A 425 -25.01 24.23 -13.52
N GLY A 426 -25.06 23.67 -12.30
CA GLY A 426 -26.27 23.11 -11.71
C GLY A 426 -27.26 24.19 -11.27
N ASN A 427 -28.31 23.79 -10.57
CA ASN A 427 -29.44 24.69 -10.25
C ASN A 427 -29.24 25.47 -8.94
N ARG A 428 -28.13 25.25 -8.23
CA ARG A 428 -27.83 25.94 -6.97
C ARG A 428 -27.18 27.30 -7.17
N SER A 429 -27.74 28.31 -6.51
CA SER A 429 -27.20 29.67 -6.44
C SER A 429 -26.24 29.89 -5.26
N ASP A 430 -26.25 29.01 -4.26
CA ASP A 430 -25.51 29.12 -2.99
C ASP A 430 -24.14 28.39 -2.98
N ALA A 431 -23.69 27.88 -4.14
CA ALA A 431 -22.44 27.14 -4.23
C ALA A 431 -21.23 28.07 -4.42
N ASN A 432 -20.44 28.26 -3.36
CA ASN A 432 -19.38 29.27 -3.29
C ASN A 432 -18.22 29.09 -4.28
N ALA A 433 -17.90 27.87 -4.73
CA ALA A 433 -16.68 27.61 -5.53
C ALA A 433 -16.94 27.29 -7.02
N ASP A 434 -18.22 27.18 -7.42
CA ASP A 434 -18.74 26.49 -8.61
C ASP A 434 -18.18 26.97 -9.97
N ARG A 435 -16.96 26.52 -10.32
CA ARG A 435 -16.18 26.96 -11.49
C ARG A 435 -15.30 25.85 -12.05
N ALA A 436 -14.97 25.96 -13.34
CA ALA A 436 -13.98 25.13 -14.02
C ALA A 436 -12.82 25.98 -14.56
N PHE A 437 -11.64 25.37 -14.61
CA PHE A 437 -10.37 26.02 -14.96
C PHE A 437 -9.55 25.11 -15.88
N LEU A 438 -8.89 25.73 -16.86
CA LEU A 438 -7.86 25.12 -17.71
C LEU A 438 -6.57 25.96 -17.55
N TYR A 439 -5.47 25.34 -17.13
CA TYR A 439 -4.21 26.05 -16.89
C TYR A 439 -2.99 25.16 -17.09
N ASN A 440 -1.80 25.79 -17.01
CA ASN A 440 -0.51 25.11 -17.13
C ASN A 440 -0.41 24.28 -18.42
N LEU A 441 -0.90 24.87 -19.53
CA LEU A 441 -0.81 24.28 -20.85
C LEU A 441 0.65 24.27 -21.31
N LYS A 442 1.13 23.13 -21.80
CA LYS A 442 2.51 22.95 -22.28
C LYS A 442 2.52 22.06 -23.51
N THR A 443 3.50 22.28 -24.37
CA THR A 443 3.80 21.43 -25.52
C THR A 443 5.17 20.78 -25.35
N SER A 444 5.30 19.53 -25.81
CA SER A 444 6.56 18.79 -25.88
C SER A 444 6.63 18.03 -27.20
N VAL A 445 7.82 17.90 -27.78
CA VAL A 445 8.08 17.03 -28.95
C VAL A 445 8.62 15.66 -28.55
N THR A 446 8.76 15.42 -27.24
CA THR A 446 9.21 14.15 -26.65
C THR A 446 8.13 13.57 -25.75
N ILE A 447 8.12 12.25 -25.62
CA ILE A 447 7.21 11.52 -24.75
C ILE A 447 8.01 10.61 -23.81
N ASP A 448 7.80 10.78 -22.51
CA ASP A 448 8.22 9.86 -21.44
C ASP A 448 6.98 9.51 -20.61
N ASP A 449 6.11 8.69 -21.19
CA ASP A 449 4.84 8.33 -20.56
C ASP A 449 4.35 6.96 -21.04
N TYR A 450 3.25 6.50 -20.45
CA TYR A 450 2.56 5.31 -20.88
C TYR A 450 1.60 5.62 -22.02
N VAL A 451 1.55 4.71 -22.99
CA VAL A 451 0.71 4.82 -24.17
C VAL A 451 -0.04 3.52 -24.42
N ALA A 452 -1.17 3.63 -25.11
CA ALA A 452 -1.87 2.55 -25.76
C ALA A 452 -1.66 2.67 -27.27
N ASP A 453 -1.10 1.63 -27.87
CA ASP A 453 -0.74 1.55 -29.29
C ASP A 453 -1.66 0.55 -29.99
N TYR A 454 -2.31 0.97 -31.08
CA TYR A 454 -3.30 0.16 -31.77
C TYR A 454 -2.82 -0.35 -33.13
N GLU A 455 -2.83 -1.67 -33.27
CA GLU A 455 -2.55 -2.37 -34.51
C GLU A 455 -3.86 -2.78 -35.21
N SER A 456 -4.21 -2.06 -36.26
CA SER A 456 -5.47 -2.24 -36.98
C SER A 456 -5.56 -3.59 -37.73
N SER A 457 -4.42 -4.17 -38.14
CA SER A 457 -4.39 -5.42 -38.91
C SER A 457 -4.95 -6.63 -38.15
N ASN A 458 -4.90 -6.61 -36.81
CA ASN A 458 -5.39 -7.68 -35.95
C ASN A 458 -6.31 -7.20 -34.80
N ASN A 459 -6.65 -5.90 -34.76
CA ASN A 459 -7.43 -5.26 -33.69
C ASN A 459 -6.80 -5.46 -32.30
N THR A 460 -5.49 -5.28 -32.20
CA THR A 460 -4.73 -5.40 -30.94
C THR A 460 -4.43 -4.03 -30.35
N LEU A 461 -4.66 -3.88 -29.05
CA LEU A 461 -4.24 -2.70 -28.29
C LEU A 461 -3.09 -3.07 -27.33
N THR A 462 -1.96 -2.39 -27.44
CA THR A 462 -0.76 -2.65 -26.65
C THR A 462 -0.49 -1.51 -25.66
N PHE A 463 -0.47 -1.83 -24.38
CA PHE A 463 -0.12 -0.91 -23.30
C PHE A 463 1.38 -0.99 -23.01
N LYS A 464 2.10 0.12 -23.17
CA LYS A 464 3.57 0.18 -22.99
C LYS A 464 4.01 1.54 -22.46
N LYS A 465 5.20 1.62 -21.86
CA LYS A 465 5.87 2.90 -21.58
C LYS A 465 6.77 3.24 -22.77
N VAL A 466 6.67 4.46 -23.28
CA VAL A 466 7.52 4.96 -24.36
C VAL A 466 8.36 6.13 -23.84
N THR A 467 9.67 6.05 -24.09
CA THR A 467 10.63 7.13 -23.91
C THR A 467 11.22 7.47 -25.29
N SER A 468 10.55 8.35 -26.04
CA SER A 468 10.99 8.75 -27.38
C SER A 468 11.51 10.19 -27.38
N ASN A 469 12.68 10.37 -28.01
CA ASN A 469 13.32 11.66 -28.21
C ASN A 469 12.68 12.46 -29.37
N ASN A 470 11.75 11.88 -30.14
CA ASN A 470 10.96 12.60 -31.15
C ASN A 470 9.63 11.87 -31.46
N ILE A 471 8.50 12.53 -31.20
CA ILE A 471 7.14 12.02 -31.50
C ILE A 471 6.90 11.86 -33.01
N GLU A 472 7.62 12.57 -33.88
CA GLU A 472 7.52 12.42 -35.35
C GLU A 472 7.84 11.00 -35.85
N SER A 473 8.57 10.22 -35.04
CA SER A 473 8.89 8.81 -35.34
C SER A 473 7.77 7.82 -34.95
N LEU A 474 6.77 8.28 -34.19
CA LEU A 474 5.61 7.50 -33.81
C LEU A 474 4.52 7.72 -34.87
N ASP A 475 3.86 6.64 -35.29
CA ASP A 475 2.65 6.79 -36.09
C ASP A 475 1.50 7.33 -35.21
N LEU A 476 0.45 7.89 -35.84
CA LEU A 476 -0.70 8.48 -35.13
C LEU A 476 -1.63 7.42 -34.48
N ASN A 477 -1.20 6.17 -34.34
CA ASN A 477 -1.96 5.09 -33.71
C ASN A 477 -1.77 5.01 -32.18
N HIS A 478 -1.16 6.04 -31.59
CA HIS A 478 -0.81 6.09 -30.17
C HIS A 478 -1.75 7.02 -29.39
N ALA A 479 -2.27 6.53 -28.27
CA ALA A 479 -2.98 7.35 -27.28
C ALA A 479 -2.19 7.37 -25.97
N VAL A 480 -2.02 8.56 -25.38
CA VAL A 480 -1.33 8.71 -24.09
C VAL A 480 -2.29 8.35 -22.96
N ILE A 481 -1.80 7.54 -22.03
CA ILE A 481 -2.58 7.03 -20.90
C ILE A 481 -2.60 8.08 -19.80
N VAL A 482 -3.79 8.66 -19.57
CA VAL A 482 -3.97 9.70 -18.56
C VAL A 482 -5.12 9.32 -17.63
N ASN A 483 -4.85 9.38 -16.31
CA ASN A 483 -5.82 9.30 -15.22
C ASN A 483 -7.03 8.35 -15.41
N LYS A 484 -6.84 7.08 -15.01
CA LYS A 484 -7.84 5.99 -15.00
C LYS A 484 -8.42 5.60 -16.38
N PRO A 485 -7.61 5.41 -17.43
CA PRO A 485 -8.15 5.01 -18.71
C PRO A 485 -8.58 3.55 -18.68
N THR A 486 -9.83 3.30 -19.06
CA THR A 486 -10.25 1.96 -19.50
C THR A 486 -9.77 1.72 -20.92
N VAL A 487 -9.73 0.47 -21.37
CA VAL A 487 -9.50 0.14 -22.80
C VAL A 487 -10.55 0.85 -23.67
N GLY A 488 -11.80 0.93 -23.21
CA GLY A 488 -12.85 1.66 -23.92
C GLY A 488 -12.54 3.15 -24.10
N ASP A 489 -11.92 3.78 -23.10
CA ASP A 489 -11.46 5.17 -23.20
C ASP A 489 -10.35 5.30 -24.24
N MET A 490 -9.37 4.40 -24.23
CA MET A 490 -8.28 4.41 -25.22
C MET A 490 -8.80 4.19 -26.63
N CYS A 491 -9.76 3.28 -26.83
CA CYS A 491 -10.41 3.11 -28.12
C CYS A 491 -11.10 4.41 -28.57
N ARG A 492 -11.81 5.09 -27.68
CA ARG A 492 -12.47 6.38 -28.00
C ARG A 492 -11.45 7.44 -28.43
N LEU A 493 -10.31 7.56 -27.72
CA LEU A 493 -9.23 8.49 -28.09
C LEU A 493 -8.65 8.22 -29.47
N LEU A 494 -8.56 6.94 -29.84
CA LEU A 494 -8.03 6.50 -31.13
C LEU A 494 -9.09 6.45 -32.24
N GLY A 495 -10.35 6.85 -31.96
CA GLY A 495 -11.45 6.76 -32.93
C GLY A 495 -11.89 5.33 -33.27
N ILE A 496 -11.61 4.37 -32.39
CA ILE A 496 -11.88 2.94 -32.57
C ILE A 496 -13.15 2.54 -31.83
N ASN A 497 -13.95 1.67 -32.43
CA ASN A 497 -15.03 1.00 -31.71
C ASN A 497 -14.44 -0.04 -30.75
N SER A 498 -14.58 0.18 -29.43
CA SER A 498 -14.05 -0.72 -28.40
C SER A 498 -14.52 -2.18 -28.52
N THR A 499 -15.72 -2.42 -29.07
CA THR A 499 -16.23 -3.77 -29.33
C THR A 499 -15.52 -4.50 -30.47
N ALA A 500 -14.67 -3.82 -31.25
CA ALA A 500 -13.86 -4.43 -32.29
C ALA A 500 -12.54 -5.04 -31.76
N ILE A 501 -12.10 -4.65 -30.56
CA ILE A 501 -10.84 -5.13 -29.98
C ILE A 501 -10.90 -6.63 -29.74
N LYS A 502 -9.91 -7.35 -30.28
CA LYS A 502 -9.77 -8.81 -30.14
C LYS A 502 -8.67 -9.22 -29.18
N SER A 503 -7.64 -8.38 -29.04
CA SER A 503 -6.47 -8.68 -28.22
C SER A 503 -6.01 -7.44 -27.46
N VAL A 504 -5.65 -7.61 -26.20
CA VAL A 504 -4.93 -6.60 -25.42
C VAL A 504 -3.59 -7.17 -24.99
N VAL A 505 -2.52 -6.38 -25.11
CA VAL A 505 -1.16 -6.78 -24.75
C VAL A 505 -0.61 -5.78 -23.74
N PHE A 506 0.07 -6.27 -22.69
CA PHE A 506 0.83 -5.44 -21.78
C PHE A 506 2.33 -5.68 -22.00
N ASP A 507 3.06 -4.64 -22.40
CA ASP A 507 4.51 -4.72 -22.49
C ASP A 507 5.16 -4.71 -21.09
N LYS A 508 6.35 -5.30 -20.96
CA LYS A 508 7.11 -5.35 -19.70
C LYS A 508 7.34 -3.95 -19.09
N SER A 509 7.50 -2.94 -19.94
CA SER A 509 7.67 -1.54 -19.53
C SER A 509 6.44 -0.96 -18.81
N PHE A 510 5.26 -1.57 -18.94
CA PHE A 510 4.03 -1.12 -18.30
C PHE A 510 3.97 -1.46 -16.79
N LYS A 511 4.86 -2.34 -16.29
CA LYS A 511 4.87 -2.79 -14.89
C LYS A 511 4.93 -1.67 -13.85
N THR A 512 5.52 -0.53 -14.20
CA THR A 512 5.65 0.63 -13.31
C THR A 512 4.43 1.55 -13.30
N TYR A 513 3.45 1.33 -14.19
CA TYR A 513 2.18 2.04 -14.14
C TYR A 513 1.37 1.56 -12.93
N ALA A 514 1.15 2.43 -11.95
CA ALA A 514 0.54 2.07 -10.66
C ALA A 514 -0.87 2.71 -10.50
N PRO A 515 -1.92 2.14 -11.12
CA PRO A 515 -3.27 2.66 -10.99
C PRO A 515 -3.83 2.44 -9.58
N THR A 516 -4.64 3.38 -9.10
CA THR A 516 -5.38 3.24 -7.82
C THR A 516 -6.76 2.60 -7.99
N SER A 517 -7.21 2.43 -9.24
CA SER A 517 -8.53 1.88 -9.59
C SER A 517 -8.46 1.23 -10.95
N LEU A 518 -9.05 0.05 -11.09
CA LEU A 518 -9.26 -0.69 -12.35
C LEU A 518 -10.75 -0.86 -12.67
N TYR A 519 -11.58 0.03 -12.11
CA TYR A 519 -13.01 0.13 -12.42
C TYR A 519 -13.24 0.06 -13.93
N GLY A 520 -13.93 -0.99 -14.38
CA GLY A 520 -14.32 -1.15 -15.77
C GLY A 520 -13.19 -1.21 -16.80
N PHE A 521 -11.95 -1.57 -16.41
CA PHE A 521 -10.79 -1.48 -17.30
C PHE A 521 -10.97 -2.17 -18.66
N PHE A 522 -11.56 -3.37 -18.70
CA PHE A 522 -11.89 -4.13 -19.90
C PHE A 522 -13.40 -4.18 -20.19
N ARG A 523 -14.20 -3.31 -19.58
CA ARG A 523 -15.65 -3.40 -19.63
C ARG A 523 -16.19 -3.28 -21.06
N GLY A 524 -17.09 -4.19 -21.43
CA GLY A 524 -17.83 -4.12 -22.70
C GLY A 524 -17.05 -4.58 -23.93
N LEU A 525 -15.84 -5.11 -23.78
CA LEU A 525 -15.04 -5.64 -24.89
C LEU A 525 -15.56 -7.02 -25.32
N THR A 526 -16.74 -7.03 -25.92
CA THR A 526 -17.49 -8.26 -26.24
C THR A 526 -16.82 -9.20 -27.26
N LYS A 527 -15.83 -8.71 -28.03
CA LYS A 527 -15.01 -9.51 -28.95
C LYS A 527 -13.58 -9.78 -28.45
N LEU A 528 -13.25 -9.42 -27.21
CA LEU A 528 -11.93 -9.66 -26.64
C LEU A 528 -11.71 -11.17 -26.45
N GLU A 529 -10.77 -11.73 -27.22
CA GLU A 529 -10.44 -13.16 -27.24
C GLU A 529 -9.21 -13.46 -26.38
N THR A 530 -8.22 -12.55 -26.34
CA THR A 530 -6.96 -12.77 -25.62
C THR A 530 -6.47 -11.52 -24.87
N ILE A 531 -5.88 -11.73 -23.69
CA ILE A 531 -5.11 -10.71 -22.96
C ILE A 531 -3.73 -11.30 -22.71
N LYS A 532 -2.69 -10.74 -23.32
CA LYS A 532 -1.31 -11.22 -23.20
C LYS A 532 -0.55 -10.42 -22.15
N ASP A 533 0.26 -11.14 -21.38
CA ASP A 533 1.18 -10.58 -20.39
C ASP A 533 0.52 -9.69 -19.31
N LEU A 534 -0.72 -10.03 -18.93
CA LEU A 534 -1.49 -9.33 -17.90
C LEU A 534 -0.76 -9.18 -16.54
N LYS A 535 0.24 -10.01 -16.27
CA LYS A 535 1.17 -9.90 -15.13
C LYS A 535 1.91 -8.56 -15.04
N TYR A 536 2.00 -7.79 -16.14
CA TYR A 536 2.59 -6.46 -16.15
C TYR A 536 1.59 -5.34 -15.84
N LEU A 537 0.30 -5.65 -15.63
CA LEU A 537 -0.65 -4.70 -15.05
C LEU A 537 -0.47 -4.67 -13.52
N ASN A 538 0.10 -3.59 -12.99
CA ASN A 538 0.29 -3.44 -11.55
C ASN A 538 -1.05 -3.26 -10.81
N THR A 539 -1.26 -4.06 -9.77
CA THR A 539 -2.48 -4.07 -8.94
C THR A 539 -2.23 -3.69 -7.48
N GLU A 540 -1.00 -3.38 -7.08
CA GLU A 540 -0.58 -3.21 -5.67
C GLU A 540 -1.27 -2.06 -4.93
N GLN A 541 -1.70 -1.02 -5.66
CA GLN A 541 -2.37 0.17 -5.11
C GLN A 541 -3.87 0.21 -5.44
N VAL A 542 -4.40 -0.82 -6.09
CA VAL A 542 -5.79 -0.82 -6.57
C VAL A 542 -6.75 -1.06 -5.41
N THR A 543 -7.72 -0.16 -5.24
CA THR A 543 -8.78 -0.28 -4.22
C THR A 543 -10.14 -0.68 -4.81
N ASN A 544 -10.34 -0.50 -6.12
CA ASN A 544 -11.59 -0.80 -6.81
C ASN A 544 -11.34 -1.60 -8.10
N MET A 545 -11.88 -2.82 -8.17
CA MET A 545 -11.84 -3.71 -9.34
C MET A 545 -13.24 -4.00 -9.90
N SER A 546 -14.25 -3.23 -9.50
CA SER A 546 -15.62 -3.45 -9.98
C SER A 546 -15.73 -3.29 -11.49
N TYR A 547 -16.56 -4.13 -12.12
CA TYR A 547 -16.77 -4.22 -13.56
C TYR A 547 -15.51 -4.50 -14.41
N MET A 548 -14.36 -4.84 -13.83
CA MET A 548 -13.08 -4.89 -14.54
C MET A 548 -13.11 -5.70 -15.84
N PHE A 549 -13.75 -6.88 -15.84
CA PHE A 549 -13.93 -7.75 -17.01
C PHE A 549 -15.41 -7.91 -17.41
N SER A 550 -16.28 -7.01 -16.97
CA SER A 550 -17.72 -7.07 -17.27
C SER A 550 -17.97 -7.10 -18.79
N ASP A 551 -18.79 -8.03 -19.24
CA ASP A 551 -19.18 -8.27 -20.64
C ASP A 551 -18.02 -8.64 -21.58
N CYS A 552 -16.89 -9.14 -21.07
CA CYS A 552 -15.83 -9.77 -21.87
C CYS A 552 -16.26 -11.18 -22.36
N SER A 553 -17.36 -11.24 -23.12
CA SER A 553 -18.08 -12.49 -23.41
C SER A 553 -17.39 -13.42 -24.40
N ALA A 554 -16.33 -12.96 -25.08
CA ALA A 554 -15.51 -13.77 -25.98
C ALA A 554 -14.31 -14.45 -25.30
N LEU A 555 -13.92 -14.04 -24.08
CA LEU A 555 -12.80 -14.63 -23.35
C LEU A 555 -13.09 -16.10 -22.98
N THR A 556 -12.16 -16.98 -23.33
CA THR A 556 -12.22 -18.42 -23.01
C THR A 556 -11.33 -18.83 -21.84
N SER A 557 -10.27 -18.05 -21.60
CA SER A 557 -9.32 -18.20 -20.50
C SER A 557 -8.89 -16.82 -20.01
N LEU A 558 -8.52 -16.73 -18.73
CA LEU A 558 -8.06 -15.50 -18.10
C LEU A 558 -7.18 -15.86 -16.90
N ASP A 559 -5.94 -15.36 -16.90
CA ASP A 559 -5.00 -15.54 -15.78
C ASP A 559 -5.00 -14.29 -14.87
N VAL A 560 -5.54 -14.43 -13.66
CA VAL A 560 -5.56 -13.38 -12.62
C VAL A 560 -4.70 -13.74 -11.40
N THR A 561 -3.88 -14.79 -11.48
CA THR A 561 -3.15 -15.34 -10.34
C THR A 561 -2.08 -14.40 -9.79
N HIS A 562 -1.67 -13.41 -10.59
CA HIS A 562 -0.68 -12.39 -10.23
C HIS A 562 -1.27 -11.14 -9.57
N PHE A 563 -2.60 -11.04 -9.43
CA PHE A 563 -3.22 -9.85 -8.87
C PHE A 563 -2.98 -9.74 -7.36
N ASN A 564 -2.51 -8.57 -6.93
CA ASN A 564 -2.52 -8.19 -5.52
C ASN A 564 -3.85 -7.50 -5.20
N THR A 565 -4.75 -8.22 -4.53
CA THR A 565 -6.07 -7.70 -4.16
C THR A 565 -6.17 -7.25 -2.71
N ALA A 566 -5.06 -7.18 -1.96
CA ALA A 566 -5.08 -6.96 -0.51
C ALA A 566 -5.72 -5.62 -0.09
N LYS A 567 -5.70 -4.60 -0.97
CA LYS A 567 -6.31 -3.28 -0.73
C LYS A 567 -7.68 -3.10 -1.39
N VAL A 568 -8.17 -4.10 -2.13
CA VAL A 568 -9.42 -4.01 -2.87
C VAL A 568 -10.60 -4.08 -1.92
N THR A 569 -11.51 -3.11 -2.02
CA THR A 569 -12.73 -3.03 -1.19
C THR A 569 -14.00 -3.32 -1.98
N ASN A 570 -13.96 -3.22 -3.32
CA ASN A 570 -15.11 -3.48 -4.19
C ASN A 570 -14.73 -4.35 -5.40
N MET A 571 -15.45 -5.48 -5.54
CA MET A 571 -15.31 -6.45 -6.64
C MET A 571 -16.64 -6.70 -7.37
N ASN A 572 -17.64 -5.83 -7.22
CA ASN A 572 -18.95 -6.06 -7.84
C ASN A 572 -18.87 -6.10 -9.38
N TYR A 573 -19.60 -7.01 -10.01
CA TYR A 573 -19.60 -7.26 -11.47
C TYR A 573 -18.22 -7.58 -12.09
N MET A 574 -17.20 -7.96 -11.32
CA MET A 574 -15.83 -8.10 -11.85
C MET A 574 -15.73 -9.02 -13.07
N PHE A 575 -16.44 -10.15 -13.08
CA PHE A 575 -16.49 -11.12 -14.20
C PHE A 575 -17.90 -11.27 -14.78
N TYR A 576 -18.78 -10.29 -14.59
CA TYR A 576 -20.16 -10.34 -15.09
C TYR A 576 -20.22 -10.62 -16.59
N ARG A 577 -21.02 -11.60 -17.02
CA ARG A 577 -21.20 -11.99 -18.43
C ARG A 577 -19.90 -12.36 -19.17
N CYS A 578 -18.93 -12.96 -18.48
CA CYS A 578 -17.80 -13.65 -19.12
C CYS A 578 -18.25 -15.00 -19.72
N SER A 579 -19.16 -14.94 -20.71
CA SER A 579 -20.01 -16.08 -21.06
C SER A 579 -19.32 -17.30 -21.68
N LYS A 580 -18.07 -17.18 -22.13
CA LYS A 580 -17.26 -18.27 -22.69
C LYS A 580 -16.14 -18.75 -21.77
N LEU A 581 -16.00 -18.15 -20.58
CA LEU A 581 -14.94 -18.49 -19.63
C LEU A 581 -15.24 -19.85 -18.99
N THR A 582 -14.39 -20.84 -19.26
CA THR A 582 -14.62 -22.25 -18.87
C THR A 582 -14.11 -22.57 -17.46
N SER A 583 -13.03 -21.89 -17.05
CA SER A 583 -12.37 -22.00 -15.76
C SER A 583 -11.75 -20.65 -15.38
N LEU A 584 -11.58 -20.41 -14.07
CA LEU A 584 -10.95 -19.21 -13.54
C LEU A 584 -10.29 -19.54 -12.19
N ASP A 585 -9.00 -19.27 -12.06
CA ASP A 585 -8.28 -19.41 -10.79
C ASP A 585 -8.31 -18.08 -10.01
N VAL A 586 -9.07 -18.05 -8.91
CA VAL A 586 -9.16 -16.92 -7.98
C VAL A 586 -8.54 -17.22 -6.62
N THR A 587 -7.78 -18.31 -6.50
CA THR A 587 -7.25 -18.79 -5.21
C THR A 587 -6.23 -17.85 -4.55
N LYS A 588 -5.66 -16.93 -5.34
CA LYS A 588 -4.71 -15.90 -4.87
C LYS A 588 -5.37 -14.61 -4.41
N PHE A 589 -6.69 -14.49 -4.52
CA PHE A 589 -7.38 -13.28 -4.10
C PHE A 589 -7.41 -13.19 -2.57
N ASN A 590 -6.88 -12.09 -2.05
CA ASN A 590 -7.16 -11.63 -0.69
C ASN A 590 -8.42 -10.77 -0.71
N THR A 591 -9.51 -11.27 -0.13
CA THR A 591 -10.81 -10.57 -0.08
C THR A 591 -11.15 -10.00 1.29
N ALA A 592 -10.21 -9.99 2.25
CA ALA A 592 -10.48 -9.62 3.64
C ALA A 592 -11.04 -8.19 3.81
N ASN A 593 -10.72 -7.29 2.89
CA ASN A 593 -11.19 -5.90 2.90
C ASN A 593 -12.39 -5.63 1.98
N VAL A 594 -12.88 -6.64 1.26
CA VAL A 594 -13.98 -6.49 0.30
C VAL A 594 -15.31 -6.38 1.04
N THR A 595 -16.11 -5.37 0.69
CA THR A 595 -17.44 -5.14 1.28
C THR A 595 -18.58 -5.47 0.32
N ASN A 596 -18.32 -5.50 -0.99
CA ASN A 596 -19.32 -5.76 -2.02
C ASN A 596 -18.81 -6.74 -3.08
N MET A 597 -19.52 -7.87 -3.24
CA MET A 597 -19.26 -8.93 -4.21
C MET A 597 -20.47 -9.20 -5.12
N SER A 598 -21.44 -8.29 -5.18
CA SER A 598 -22.65 -8.51 -5.96
C SER A 598 -22.33 -8.70 -7.45
N TYR A 599 -23.05 -9.61 -8.11
CA TYR A 599 -22.89 -9.96 -9.53
C TYR A 599 -21.48 -10.42 -9.95
N MET A 600 -20.55 -10.74 -9.04
CA MET A 600 -19.14 -10.97 -9.37
C MET A 600 -18.93 -12.01 -10.48
N PHE A 601 -19.65 -13.12 -10.45
CA PHE A 601 -19.60 -14.19 -11.46
C PHE A 601 -20.91 -14.36 -12.24
N CYS A 602 -21.84 -13.40 -12.10
CA CYS A 602 -23.16 -13.49 -12.70
C CYS A 602 -23.09 -13.67 -14.24
N ARG A 603 -23.91 -14.61 -14.74
CA ARG A 603 -24.06 -14.99 -16.15
C ARG A 603 -22.77 -15.51 -16.79
N CYS A 604 -22.06 -16.39 -16.08
CA CYS A 604 -20.98 -17.21 -16.63
C CYS A 604 -21.47 -18.66 -16.87
N PRO A 605 -22.35 -18.91 -17.87
CA PRO A 605 -23.10 -20.16 -17.99
C PRO A 605 -22.26 -21.40 -18.29
N VAL A 606 -21.03 -21.24 -18.78
CA VAL A 606 -20.11 -22.35 -19.13
C VAL A 606 -18.99 -22.55 -18.10
N LEU A 607 -18.92 -21.71 -17.06
CA LEU A 607 -17.96 -21.87 -15.97
C LEU A 607 -18.33 -23.13 -15.19
N SER A 608 -17.50 -24.16 -15.30
CA SER A 608 -17.83 -25.51 -14.78
C SER A 608 -17.23 -25.80 -13.41
N SER A 609 -16.17 -25.09 -13.04
CA SER A 609 -15.52 -25.16 -11.73
C SER A 609 -15.05 -23.79 -11.28
N LEU A 610 -15.16 -23.51 -9.98
CA LEU A 610 -14.66 -22.28 -9.37
C LEU A 610 -14.26 -22.55 -7.92
N ASP A 611 -12.99 -22.35 -7.59
CA ASP A 611 -12.49 -22.48 -6.21
C ASP A 611 -12.56 -21.12 -5.49
N VAL A 612 -13.54 -20.99 -4.58
CA VAL A 612 -13.72 -19.81 -3.72
C VAL A 612 -13.32 -20.08 -2.27
N THR A 613 -12.63 -21.18 -1.99
CA THR A 613 -12.29 -21.57 -0.61
C THR A 613 -11.34 -20.57 0.08
N LYS A 614 -10.63 -19.72 -0.67
CA LYS A 614 -9.75 -18.69 -0.08
C LYS A 614 -10.45 -17.34 0.18
N PHE A 615 -11.75 -17.23 -0.12
CA PHE A 615 -12.47 -15.99 0.10
C PHE A 615 -12.76 -15.80 1.59
N ASN A 616 -12.27 -14.69 2.14
CA ASN A 616 -12.74 -14.14 3.41
C ASN A 616 -13.88 -13.16 3.13
N THR A 617 -15.08 -13.46 3.62
CA THR A 617 -16.28 -12.63 3.40
C THR A 617 -16.78 -11.94 4.66
N ALA A 618 -15.99 -11.90 5.75
CA ALA A 618 -16.42 -11.37 7.05
C ALA A 618 -16.85 -9.89 7.01
N ASN A 619 -16.35 -9.11 6.04
CA ASN A 619 -16.68 -7.70 5.83
C ASN A 619 -17.70 -7.46 4.71
N VAL A 620 -18.17 -8.50 4.03
CA VAL A 620 -19.09 -8.39 2.88
C VAL A 620 -20.52 -8.16 3.38
N THR A 621 -21.17 -7.12 2.89
CA THR A 621 -22.57 -6.80 3.22
C THR A 621 -23.55 -7.15 2.10
N ASN A 622 -23.06 -7.25 0.85
CA ASN A 622 -23.88 -7.55 -0.32
C ASN A 622 -23.28 -8.66 -1.18
N MET A 623 -24.03 -9.76 -1.34
CA MET A 623 -23.71 -10.94 -2.15
C MET A 623 -24.79 -11.23 -3.21
N SER A 624 -25.68 -10.27 -3.50
CA SER A 624 -26.78 -10.49 -4.42
C SER A 624 -26.28 -10.83 -5.83
N TYR A 625 -26.97 -11.75 -6.49
CA TYR A 625 -26.66 -12.23 -7.85
C TYR A 625 -25.26 -12.83 -8.05
N MET A 626 -24.46 -13.07 -7.00
CA MET A 626 -23.03 -13.40 -7.13
C MET A 626 -22.73 -14.54 -8.12
N PHE A 627 -23.56 -15.59 -8.14
CA PHE A 627 -23.45 -16.75 -9.02
C PHE A 627 -24.64 -16.91 -9.97
N GLU A 628 -25.51 -15.89 -10.13
CA GLU A 628 -26.71 -15.97 -10.99
C GLU A 628 -26.37 -16.55 -12.37
N SER A 629 -27.10 -17.56 -12.83
CA SER A 629 -26.97 -18.20 -14.15
C SER A 629 -25.58 -18.78 -14.44
N CYS A 630 -24.82 -19.21 -13.41
CA CYS A 630 -23.65 -20.07 -13.58
C CYS A 630 -24.10 -21.53 -13.81
N SER A 631 -24.79 -21.76 -14.92
CA SER A 631 -25.57 -22.98 -15.19
C SER A 631 -24.74 -24.26 -15.31
N ALA A 632 -23.43 -24.16 -15.53
CA ALA A 632 -22.51 -25.30 -15.63
C ALA A 632 -21.80 -25.65 -14.30
N LEU A 633 -21.90 -24.82 -13.26
CA LEU A 633 -21.31 -25.14 -11.95
C LEU A 633 -22.09 -26.30 -11.32
N SER A 634 -21.43 -27.47 -11.20
CA SER A 634 -22.03 -28.67 -10.59
C SER A 634 -21.84 -28.73 -9.08
N SER A 635 -20.82 -28.06 -8.56
CA SER A 635 -20.48 -27.99 -7.14
C SER A 635 -19.82 -26.65 -6.81
N LEU A 636 -20.00 -26.19 -5.57
CA LEU A 636 -19.36 -24.98 -5.06
C LEU A 636 -19.08 -25.16 -3.57
N ASP A 637 -17.81 -25.03 -3.18
CA ASP A 637 -17.41 -25.07 -1.77
C ASP A 637 -17.49 -23.66 -1.17
N LEU A 638 -18.44 -23.46 -0.27
CA LEU A 638 -18.73 -22.20 0.42
C LEU A 638 -18.30 -22.23 1.89
N SER A 639 -17.47 -23.21 2.29
CA SER A 639 -17.20 -23.49 3.69
C SER A 639 -16.55 -22.32 4.45
N ASN A 640 -15.83 -21.44 3.77
CA ASN A 640 -15.17 -20.28 4.39
C ASN A 640 -15.97 -18.96 4.28
N PHE A 641 -17.21 -19.01 3.77
CA PHE A 641 -18.08 -17.84 3.71
C PHE A 641 -18.63 -17.52 5.11
N ASN A 642 -18.23 -16.37 5.64
CA ASN A 642 -18.85 -15.73 6.79
C ASN A 642 -19.93 -14.76 6.30
N THR A 643 -21.18 -15.00 6.70
CA THR A 643 -22.34 -14.20 6.27
C THR A 643 -22.98 -13.38 7.40
N ALA A 644 -22.31 -13.27 8.55
CA ALA A 644 -22.84 -12.71 9.80
C ALA A 644 -23.41 -11.29 9.70
N ILE A 645 -22.90 -10.49 8.77
CA ILE A 645 -23.27 -9.08 8.56
C ILE A 645 -23.87 -8.82 7.16
N VAL A 646 -24.11 -9.88 6.38
CA VAL A 646 -24.69 -9.75 5.04
C VAL A 646 -26.15 -9.32 5.16
N THR A 647 -26.55 -8.33 4.37
CA THR A 647 -27.93 -7.80 4.37
C THR A 647 -28.73 -8.23 3.14
N ASP A 648 -28.07 -8.56 2.03
CA ASP A 648 -28.70 -8.93 0.75
C ASP A 648 -28.03 -10.14 0.09
N MET A 649 -28.81 -11.20 -0.14
CA MET A 649 -28.44 -12.44 -0.84
C MET A 649 -29.43 -12.78 -1.97
N SER A 650 -30.23 -11.79 -2.41
CA SER A 650 -31.21 -11.99 -3.47
C SER A 650 -30.54 -12.54 -4.75
N TYR A 651 -31.19 -13.51 -5.38
CA TYR A 651 -30.75 -14.17 -6.61
C TYR A 651 -29.34 -14.79 -6.59
N MET A 652 -28.71 -14.98 -5.41
CA MET A 652 -27.30 -15.38 -5.30
C MET A 652 -26.94 -16.63 -6.13
N PHE A 653 -27.82 -17.64 -6.16
CA PHE A 653 -27.65 -18.87 -6.93
C PHE A 653 -28.71 -19.04 -8.05
N TYR A 654 -29.48 -18.00 -8.35
CA TYR A 654 -30.59 -18.08 -9.31
C TYR A 654 -30.14 -18.69 -10.64
N GLY A 655 -30.79 -19.75 -11.12
CA GLY A 655 -30.47 -20.38 -12.40
C GLY A 655 -29.16 -21.18 -12.42
N CYS A 656 -28.55 -21.51 -11.28
CA CYS A 656 -27.44 -22.47 -11.21
C CYS A 656 -27.94 -23.90 -11.42
N SER A 657 -28.38 -24.21 -12.64
CA SER A 657 -29.15 -25.41 -12.97
C SER A 657 -28.40 -26.73 -12.82
N ALA A 658 -27.06 -26.72 -12.76
CA ALA A 658 -26.25 -27.93 -12.57
C ALA A 658 -25.90 -28.24 -11.10
N LEU A 659 -26.07 -27.30 -10.16
CA LEU A 659 -25.79 -27.54 -8.75
C LEU A 659 -26.72 -28.62 -8.21
N SER A 660 -26.16 -29.75 -7.77
CA SER A 660 -26.93 -30.86 -7.21
C SER A 660 -27.12 -30.77 -5.69
N SER A 661 -26.19 -30.11 -5.00
CA SER A 661 -26.24 -29.88 -3.56
C SER A 661 -25.45 -28.63 -3.18
N LEU A 662 -25.85 -27.99 -2.08
CA LEU A 662 -25.12 -26.86 -1.48
C LEU A 662 -24.98 -27.07 0.02
N ASP A 663 -23.81 -26.76 0.57
CA ASP A 663 -23.56 -26.76 2.02
C ASP A 663 -23.48 -25.31 2.52
N LEU A 664 -24.53 -24.89 3.22
CA LEU A 664 -24.69 -23.56 3.81
C LEU A 664 -24.63 -23.62 5.34
N SER A 665 -24.10 -24.70 5.92
CA SER A 665 -24.08 -24.91 7.37
C SER A 665 -23.30 -23.84 8.15
N ASN A 666 -22.33 -23.19 7.50
CA ASN A 666 -21.55 -22.09 8.06
C ASN A 666 -22.22 -20.71 7.89
N PHE A 667 -23.37 -20.63 7.20
CA PHE A 667 -24.04 -19.35 6.98
C PHE A 667 -24.77 -18.90 8.25
N TYR A 668 -24.51 -17.65 8.66
CA TYR A 668 -25.16 -16.99 9.78
C TYR A 668 -25.97 -15.79 9.27
N THR A 669 -27.26 -16.00 9.02
CA THR A 669 -28.08 -15.09 8.20
C THR A 669 -28.96 -14.15 9.02
N LYS A 670 -28.64 -13.91 10.29
CA LYS A 670 -29.48 -13.11 11.21
C LYS A 670 -29.70 -11.66 10.78
N GLU A 671 -28.82 -11.09 9.95
CA GLU A 671 -28.89 -9.70 9.47
C GLU A 671 -29.45 -9.60 8.04
N VAL A 672 -29.76 -10.72 7.38
CA VAL A 672 -30.21 -10.72 5.98
C VAL A 672 -31.67 -10.25 5.89
N GLY A 673 -31.89 -9.17 5.16
CA GLY A 673 -33.22 -8.60 4.90
C GLY A 673 -33.84 -9.05 3.56
N ASN A 674 -33.01 -9.41 2.58
CA ASN A 674 -33.47 -9.78 1.24
C ASN A 674 -32.87 -11.13 0.78
N MET A 675 -33.73 -12.08 0.45
CA MET A 675 -33.40 -13.39 -0.10
C MET A 675 -34.30 -13.79 -1.31
N VAL A 676 -34.87 -12.80 -2.01
CA VAL A 676 -35.72 -13.03 -3.18
C VAL A 676 -35.04 -13.97 -4.18
N CYS A 677 -35.77 -14.99 -4.64
CA CYS A 677 -35.33 -15.91 -5.68
C CYS A 677 -33.92 -16.54 -5.48
N MET A 678 -33.40 -16.62 -4.25
CA MET A 678 -32.01 -17.01 -3.98
C MET A 678 -31.56 -18.31 -4.67
N PHE A 679 -32.41 -19.34 -4.69
CA PHE A 679 -32.15 -20.63 -5.33
C PHE A 679 -33.01 -20.87 -6.58
N SER A 680 -33.85 -19.92 -6.98
CA SER A 680 -34.86 -20.16 -8.01
C SER A 680 -34.23 -20.59 -9.33
N GLY A 681 -34.76 -21.63 -9.96
CA GLY A 681 -34.21 -22.21 -11.18
C GLY A 681 -32.99 -23.14 -10.99
N CYS A 682 -32.56 -23.43 -9.76
CA CYS A 682 -31.58 -24.50 -9.49
C CYS A 682 -32.22 -25.89 -9.67
N SER A 683 -32.53 -26.25 -10.92
CA SER A 683 -33.38 -27.40 -11.23
C SER A 683 -32.75 -28.76 -10.88
N ALA A 684 -31.42 -28.89 -10.83
CA ALA A 684 -30.74 -30.11 -10.36
C ALA A 684 -30.58 -30.21 -8.84
N LEU A 685 -30.88 -29.14 -8.09
CA LEU A 685 -30.61 -29.07 -6.66
C LEU A 685 -31.52 -30.04 -5.90
N LYS A 686 -30.90 -31.01 -5.22
CA LYS A 686 -31.57 -32.06 -4.44
C LYS A 686 -31.56 -31.76 -2.95
N THR A 687 -30.46 -31.23 -2.46
CA THR A 687 -30.22 -31.08 -1.01
C THR A 687 -29.51 -29.78 -0.73
N ILE A 688 -30.00 -29.04 0.28
CA ILE A 688 -29.32 -27.89 0.85
C ILE A 688 -29.03 -28.22 2.31
N TYR A 689 -27.75 -28.33 2.67
CA TYR A 689 -27.34 -28.53 4.05
C TYR A 689 -27.30 -27.20 4.78
N ALA A 690 -27.85 -27.14 5.98
CA ALA A 690 -27.79 -25.95 6.82
C ALA A 690 -27.71 -26.34 8.30
N SER A 691 -27.32 -25.38 9.15
CA SER A 691 -27.38 -25.51 10.60
C SER A 691 -28.47 -24.59 11.16
N GLU A 692 -28.70 -24.64 12.47
CA GLU A 692 -29.59 -23.71 13.18
C GLU A 692 -29.16 -22.23 13.07
N LYS A 693 -27.93 -21.96 12.61
CA LYS A 693 -27.41 -20.60 12.38
C LYS A 693 -28.04 -19.92 11.15
N PHE A 694 -28.60 -20.69 10.22
CA PHE A 694 -29.35 -20.14 9.10
C PHE A 694 -30.77 -19.79 9.57
N VAL A 695 -31.00 -18.50 9.81
CA VAL A 695 -32.29 -17.96 10.26
C VAL A 695 -32.85 -16.95 9.26
N THR A 696 -34.18 -16.89 9.14
CA THR A 696 -34.88 -15.97 8.22
C THR A 696 -35.69 -14.89 8.95
N SER A 697 -35.48 -14.72 10.26
CA SER A 697 -36.30 -13.85 11.12
C SER A 697 -36.29 -12.37 10.75
N LYS A 698 -35.26 -11.88 10.03
CA LYS A 698 -35.18 -10.49 9.53
C LYS A 698 -35.51 -10.35 8.04
N VAL A 699 -35.83 -11.43 7.34
CA VAL A 699 -36.11 -11.40 5.90
C VAL A 699 -37.45 -10.69 5.66
N GLN A 700 -37.40 -9.58 4.92
CA GLN A 700 -38.56 -8.76 4.53
C GLN A 700 -39.03 -9.08 3.11
N SER A 701 -38.09 -9.47 2.24
CA SER A 701 -38.34 -9.86 0.86
C SER A 701 -37.69 -11.21 0.60
N GLY A 702 -38.49 -12.21 0.27
CA GLY A 702 -38.06 -13.60 0.16
C GLY A 702 -38.98 -14.45 -0.69
N GLU A 703 -39.76 -13.80 -1.56
CA GLU A 703 -40.64 -14.45 -2.51
C GLU A 703 -39.87 -15.29 -3.53
N GLY A 704 -40.43 -16.43 -3.88
CA GLY A 704 -39.91 -17.31 -4.94
C GLY A 704 -38.52 -17.89 -4.67
N MET A 705 -38.00 -17.84 -3.44
CA MET A 705 -36.68 -18.36 -3.05
C MET A 705 -36.34 -19.73 -3.68
N PHE A 706 -37.29 -20.67 -3.65
CA PHE A 706 -37.14 -22.04 -4.16
C PHE A 706 -37.88 -22.31 -5.46
N ALA A 707 -38.43 -21.29 -6.14
CA ALA A 707 -39.22 -21.51 -7.33
C ALA A 707 -38.44 -22.31 -8.40
N TRP A 708 -39.09 -23.27 -9.05
CA TRP A 708 -38.50 -24.13 -10.09
C TRP A 708 -37.39 -25.09 -9.62
N CYS A 709 -37.16 -25.25 -8.31
CA CYS A 709 -36.23 -26.25 -7.74
C CYS A 709 -36.88 -27.65 -7.66
N LYS A 710 -37.31 -28.18 -8.80
CA LYS A 710 -38.20 -29.36 -8.87
C LYS A 710 -37.67 -30.64 -8.22
N ASN A 711 -36.35 -30.76 -8.05
CA ASN A 711 -35.69 -31.92 -7.44
C ASN A 711 -35.37 -31.73 -5.96
N LEU A 712 -35.67 -30.56 -5.39
CA LEU A 712 -35.32 -30.21 -4.02
C LEU A 712 -36.17 -30.99 -3.03
N LYS A 713 -35.52 -31.56 -2.01
CA LYS A 713 -36.18 -32.28 -0.93
C LYS A 713 -35.62 -31.82 0.40
N GLY A 714 -36.51 -31.49 1.32
CA GLY A 714 -36.17 -31.38 2.73
C GLY A 714 -36.11 -32.76 3.40
N THR A 715 -35.92 -32.77 4.72
CA THR A 715 -35.89 -34.02 5.50
C THR A 715 -37.18 -34.83 5.35
N ILE A 716 -38.34 -34.14 5.25
CA ILE A 716 -39.67 -34.75 5.07
C ILE A 716 -40.42 -34.09 3.90
N LEU A 717 -40.24 -32.78 3.69
CA LEU A 717 -40.97 -32.02 2.70
C LEU A 717 -40.46 -32.29 1.27
N GLU A 718 -41.33 -32.81 0.41
CA GLU A 718 -41.12 -32.86 -1.04
C GLU A 718 -41.44 -31.50 -1.69
N TYR A 719 -40.76 -31.18 -2.80
CA TYR A 719 -40.95 -29.92 -3.52
C TYR A 719 -42.41 -29.63 -3.88
N ASN A 720 -42.85 -28.38 -3.65
CA ASN A 720 -44.18 -27.90 -4.03
C ASN A 720 -44.14 -26.45 -4.54
N ASN A 721 -44.75 -26.19 -5.70
CA ASN A 721 -44.77 -24.85 -6.34
C ASN A 721 -45.45 -23.75 -5.50
N SER A 722 -46.36 -24.11 -4.58
CA SER A 722 -47.00 -23.16 -3.65
C SER A 722 -46.19 -22.91 -2.38
N LYS A 723 -45.09 -23.64 -2.17
CA LYS A 723 -44.21 -23.56 -1.00
C LYS A 723 -42.82 -23.15 -1.45
N THR A 724 -42.68 -21.91 -1.91
CA THR A 724 -41.44 -21.47 -2.58
C THR A 724 -40.80 -20.23 -1.95
N ASP A 725 -41.42 -19.59 -0.98
CA ASP A 725 -40.84 -18.44 -0.28
C ASP A 725 -39.83 -18.87 0.82
N HIS A 726 -39.18 -17.87 1.41
CA HIS A 726 -38.18 -18.01 2.46
C HIS A 726 -38.65 -18.68 3.76
N THR A 727 -39.96 -18.79 4.03
CA THR A 727 -40.46 -19.45 5.25
C THR A 727 -40.15 -20.96 5.25
N TYR A 728 -39.92 -21.54 4.07
CA TYR A 728 -39.49 -22.93 3.88
C TYR A 728 -37.96 -23.13 3.97
N ALA A 729 -37.19 -22.07 4.23
CA ALA A 729 -35.73 -22.13 4.41
C ALA A 729 -35.36 -22.44 5.87
N ASN A 730 -35.70 -23.65 6.33
CA ASN A 730 -35.42 -24.11 7.69
C ASN A 730 -35.17 -25.63 7.71
N CYS A 731 -34.54 -26.12 8.78
CA CYS A 731 -34.20 -27.55 8.95
C CYS A 731 -35.32 -28.39 9.59
N GLY A 732 -36.50 -27.80 9.83
CA GLY A 732 -37.65 -28.48 10.40
C GLY A 732 -38.39 -29.38 9.41
N THR A 733 -39.45 -30.03 9.88
CA THR A 733 -40.26 -30.96 9.07
C THR A 733 -41.01 -30.28 7.92
N ASN A 734 -41.18 -28.95 7.99
CA ASN A 734 -41.85 -28.13 6.98
C ASN A 734 -40.89 -27.31 6.12
N GLY A 735 -39.57 -27.52 6.20
CA GLY A 735 -38.56 -26.80 5.42
C GLY A 735 -37.81 -27.67 4.42
N TYR A 736 -37.09 -27.04 3.50
CA TYR A 736 -36.26 -27.70 2.47
C TYR A 736 -34.80 -27.91 2.87
N PHE A 737 -34.37 -27.42 4.03
CA PHE A 737 -32.99 -27.62 4.45
C PHE A 737 -32.83 -28.94 5.19
N THR A 738 -31.68 -29.56 4.98
CA THR A 738 -31.26 -30.78 5.66
C THR A 738 -30.28 -30.40 6.78
N PRO A 739 -30.57 -30.73 8.05
CA PRO A 739 -29.66 -30.43 9.14
C PRO A 739 -28.38 -31.26 9.02
N VAL A 740 -27.28 -30.67 9.49
CA VAL A 740 -25.99 -31.34 9.67
C VAL A 740 -25.55 -31.22 11.12
N PHE A 741 -24.91 -32.26 11.62
CA PHE A 741 -24.46 -32.36 13.00
C PHE A 741 -23.00 -32.78 13.05
N GLU A 742 -22.19 -32.05 13.81
CA GLU A 742 -20.84 -32.44 14.18
C GLU A 742 -20.83 -33.10 15.57
N TYR A 743 -20.16 -34.24 15.69
CA TYR A 743 -20.16 -35.04 16.92
C TYR A 743 -18.91 -35.92 17.05
N ALA A 744 -18.70 -36.48 18.25
CA ALA A 744 -17.66 -37.45 18.53
C ALA A 744 -18.27 -38.77 19.05
N GLU A 745 -17.72 -39.91 18.64
CA GLU A 745 -18.14 -41.25 19.06
C GLU A 745 -16.98 -41.97 19.73
N PHE A 746 -17.20 -42.53 20.92
CA PHE A 746 -16.21 -43.34 21.61
C PHE A 746 -16.52 -44.84 21.44
N ASN A 747 -15.51 -45.63 21.05
CA ASN A 747 -15.59 -47.07 20.97
C ASN A 747 -14.79 -47.72 22.11
N GLU A 748 -15.50 -48.21 23.13
CA GLU A 748 -14.91 -48.86 24.32
C GLU A 748 -14.02 -50.07 23.97
N GLY A 749 -14.39 -50.85 22.94
CA GLY A 749 -13.64 -52.05 22.56
C GLY A 749 -12.26 -51.77 21.98
N THR A 750 -12.09 -50.61 21.33
CA THR A 750 -10.82 -50.20 20.71
C THR A 750 -10.12 -49.06 21.45
N GLY A 751 -10.82 -48.33 22.32
CA GLY A 751 -10.34 -47.08 22.91
C GLY A 751 -10.21 -45.94 21.89
N THR A 752 -10.99 -45.97 20.81
CA THR A 752 -10.94 -44.98 19.73
C THR A 752 -12.03 -43.93 19.88
N LEU A 753 -11.66 -42.65 19.89
CA LEU A 753 -12.56 -41.50 19.79
C LEU A 753 -12.58 -40.97 18.35
N THR A 754 -13.73 -41.03 17.68
CA THR A 754 -13.87 -40.63 16.27
C THR A 754 -14.75 -39.39 16.15
N PHE A 755 -14.23 -38.32 15.54
CA PHE A 755 -14.96 -37.11 15.18
C PHE A 755 -15.58 -37.26 13.79
N ARG A 756 -16.88 -36.96 13.66
CA ARG A 756 -17.66 -37.11 12.42
C ARG A 756 -18.61 -35.94 12.21
N ARG A 757 -19.02 -35.78 10.95
CA ARG A 757 -20.13 -34.92 10.56
C ARG A 757 -21.17 -35.74 9.82
N GLY A 758 -22.44 -35.62 10.18
CA GLY A 758 -23.51 -36.43 9.58
C GLY A 758 -24.88 -35.76 9.59
N LEU A 759 -25.87 -36.42 9.00
CA LEU A 759 -27.26 -35.93 8.90
C LEU A 759 -28.04 -36.07 10.21
N SER A 760 -27.51 -36.83 11.16
CA SER A 760 -28.03 -36.98 12.51
C SER A 760 -26.87 -37.25 13.46
N LYS A 761 -27.05 -36.84 14.72
CA LYS A 761 -26.15 -37.24 15.81
C LYS A 761 -26.63 -38.58 16.39
N PRO A 762 -25.80 -39.64 16.40
CA PRO A 762 -26.14 -40.88 17.08
C PRO A 762 -26.47 -40.66 18.57
N GLU A 763 -27.31 -41.52 19.13
CA GLU A 763 -27.81 -41.38 20.52
C GLU A 763 -26.67 -41.34 21.54
N ARG A 764 -25.67 -42.22 21.38
CA ARG A 764 -24.48 -42.33 22.24
C ARG A 764 -23.32 -41.41 21.84
N ALA A 765 -23.47 -40.61 20.78
CA ALA A 765 -22.44 -39.68 20.35
C ALA A 765 -22.47 -38.40 21.20
N TYR A 766 -21.29 -37.84 21.44
CA TYR A 766 -21.07 -36.62 22.18
C TYR A 766 -21.12 -35.40 21.24
N ALA A 767 -21.75 -34.32 21.70
CA ALA A 767 -21.70 -33.03 21.01
C ALA A 767 -20.33 -32.36 21.23
N LEU A 768 -19.92 -31.52 20.29
CA LEU A 768 -18.75 -30.66 20.45
C LEU A 768 -19.06 -29.50 21.41
N ASN A 769 -18.06 -29.05 22.18
CA ASN A 769 -18.19 -27.83 22.98
C ASN A 769 -18.13 -26.58 22.08
N LEU A 770 -19.05 -25.66 22.28
CA LEU A 770 -19.09 -24.38 21.56
C LEU A 770 -18.27 -23.27 22.25
N GLU A 771 -17.99 -23.45 23.55
CA GLU A 771 -17.32 -22.48 24.41
C GLU A 771 -16.20 -23.17 25.25
N ALA A 772 -15.67 -22.47 26.25
CA ALA A 772 -14.66 -22.98 27.17
C ALA A 772 -15.27 -23.94 28.21
N SER A 773 -15.58 -25.17 27.80
CA SER A 773 -16.09 -26.24 28.68
C SER A 773 -15.41 -27.58 28.41
N GLU A 774 -15.42 -28.47 29.40
CA GLU A 774 -14.98 -29.86 29.26
C GLU A 774 -15.96 -30.64 28.37
N PRO A 775 -15.49 -31.32 27.30
CA PRO A 775 -16.37 -32.11 26.46
C PRO A 775 -16.77 -33.43 27.12
N GLY A 776 -17.97 -33.93 26.79
CA GLY A 776 -18.59 -35.07 27.47
C GLY A 776 -17.84 -36.40 27.34
N TRP A 777 -16.99 -36.58 26.31
CA TRP A 777 -16.20 -37.80 26.13
C TRP A 777 -15.02 -37.92 27.12
N LEU A 778 -14.70 -36.86 27.88
CA LEU A 778 -13.65 -36.93 28.89
C LEU A 778 -13.97 -37.88 30.05
N THR A 779 -15.21 -38.38 30.16
CA THR A 779 -15.53 -39.52 31.02
C THR A 779 -14.70 -40.77 30.69
N HIS A 780 -14.18 -40.87 29.46
CA HIS A 780 -13.35 -41.97 28.97
C HIS A 780 -11.88 -41.58 28.77
N LYS A 781 -11.39 -40.47 29.35
CA LYS A 781 -10.02 -39.97 29.12
C LYS A 781 -8.91 -41.00 29.34
N ASP A 782 -9.06 -41.87 30.34
CA ASP A 782 -8.08 -42.93 30.65
C ASP A 782 -8.18 -44.12 29.68
N GLU A 783 -9.28 -44.24 28.93
CA GLU A 783 -9.54 -45.32 27.97
C GLU A 783 -9.20 -44.92 26.52
N ILE A 784 -9.12 -43.61 26.22
CA ILE A 784 -8.80 -43.09 24.90
C ILE A 784 -7.33 -43.38 24.56
N LYS A 785 -7.13 -44.27 23.59
CA LYS A 785 -5.82 -44.67 23.04
C LYS A 785 -5.55 -44.07 21.67
N LYS A 786 -6.62 -43.81 20.92
CA LYS A 786 -6.58 -43.33 19.54
C LYS A 786 -7.66 -42.28 19.29
N VAL A 787 -7.32 -41.24 18.53
CA VAL A 787 -8.28 -40.26 18.01
C VAL A 787 -8.32 -40.37 16.49
N VAL A 788 -9.52 -40.28 15.90
CA VAL A 788 -9.72 -40.27 14.46
C VAL A 788 -10.58 -39.07 14.08
N PHE A 789 -10.10 -38.23 13.19
CA PHE A 789 -10.91 -37.22 12.50
C PHE A 789 -11.32 -37.78 11.14
N ASP A 790 -12.55 -38.29 11.07
CA ASP A 790 -13.09 -38.88 9.84
C ASP A 790 -13.14 -37.85 8.71
N ALA A 791 -13.01 -38.28 7.46
CA ALA A 791 -13.03 -37.37 6.30
C ALA A 791 -14.32 -36.53 6.23
N SER A 792 -15.44 -37.03 6.76
CA SER A 792 -16.68 -36.25 6.88
C SER A 792 -16.51 -34.98 7.74
N PHE A 793 -15.57 -34.97 8.69
CA PHE A 793 -15.33 -33.87 9.61
C PHE A 793 -14.59 -32.69 8.99
N ALA A 794 -14.03 -32.80 7.77
CA ALA A 794 -13.26 -31.74 7.12
C ALA A 794 -14.03 -30.40 6.97
N ASN A 795 -15.36 -30.48 6.88
CA ASN A 795 -16.25 -29.31 6.78
C ASN A 795 -16.77 -28.81 8.13
N ALA A 796 -16.46 -29.49 9.23
CA ALA A 796 -16.74 -28.98 10.57
C ALA A 796 -15.92 -27.71 10.83
N ARG A 797 -16.51 -26.78 11.57
CA ARG A 797 -15.88 -25.50 11.97
C ARG A 797 -16.08 -25.26 13.46
N PRO A 798 -15.42 -26.04 14.34
CA PRO A 798 -15.52 -25.86 15.78
C PRO A 798 -15.10 -24.44 16.18
N THR A 799 -15.77 -23.88 17.18
CA THR A 799 -15.46 -22.55 17.75
C THR A 799 -14.52 -22.64 18.96
N SER A 800 -14.40 -23.83 19.54
CA SER A 800 -13.55 -24.15 20.69
C SER A 800 -12.99 -25.56 20.52
N CYS A 801 -11.70 -25.73 20.83
CA CYS A 801 -11.07 -27.04 21.03
C CYS A 801 -10.55 -27.20 22.48
N CYS A 802 -11.06 -26.36 23.38
CA CYS A 802 -10.69 -26.37 24.79
C CYS A 802 -10.91 -27.78 25.37
N SER A 803 -9.89 -28.30 26.04
CA SER A 803 -9.93 -29.58 26.76
C SER A 803 -10.24 -30.84 25.94
N TRP A 804 -10.15 -30.83 24.60
CA TRP A 804 -10.54 -31.99 23.78
C TRP A 804 -9.83 -33.30 24.13
N PHE A 805 -8.56 -33.26 24.51
CA PHE A 805 -7.78 -34.45 24.89
C PHE A 805 -7.11 -34.25 26.26
N TRP A 806 -7.74 -33.46 27.13
CA TRP A 806 -7.20 -33.17 28.44
C TRP A 806 -7.12 -34.43 29.30
N TYR A 807 -5.93 -34.73 29.84
CA TYR A 807 -5.64 -35.94 30.63
C TYR A 807 -5.83 -37.28 29.88
N CYS A 808 -5.82 -37.29 28.54
CA CYS A 808 -5.82 -38.55 27.77
C CYS A 808 -4.42 -39.21 27.80
N THR A 809 -4.00 -39.73 28.96
CA THR A 809 -2.65 -40.24 29.22
C THR A 809 -2.26 -41.41 28.31
N ASN A 810 -3.25 -42.20 27.89
CA ASN A 810 -3.07 -43.36 27.00
C ASN A 810 -3.14 -43.03 25.50
N LEU A 811 -3.43 -41.78 25.12
CA LEU A 811 -3.50 -41.37 23.71
C LEU A 811 -2.13 -41.47 23.05
N ALA A 812 -1.99 -42.40 22.10
CA ALA A 812 -0.75 -42.66 21.39
C ALA A 812 -0.80 -42.22 19.92
N THR A 813 -1.98 -42.26 19.30
CA THR A 813 -2.13 -42.04 17.85
C THR A 813 -3.31 -41.12 17.53
N ILE A 814 -3.09 -40.16 16.63
CA ILE A 814 -4.14 -39.31 16.04
C ILE A 814 -4.10 -39.50 14.53
N GLU A 815 -5.23 -39.86 13.93
CA GLU A 815 -5.37 -40.06 12.48
C GLU A 815 -6.36 -39.05 11.89
N GLY A 816 -6.07 -38.58 10.67
CA GLY A 816 -6.95 -37.68 9.94
C GLY A 816 -6.97 -36.24 10.45
N ILE A 817 -5.98 -35.81 11.25
CA ILE A 817 -5.97 -34.48 11.88
C ILE A 817 -6.03 -33.32 10.86
N GLU A 818 -5.68 -33.56 9.60
CA GLU A 818 -5.91 -32.66 8.46
C GLU A 818 -7.39 -32.32 8.22
N ASN A 819 -8.31 -33.17 8.68
CA ASN A 819 -9.75 -32.93 8.65
C ASN A 819 -10.24 -32.06 9.81
N LEU A 820 -9.38 -31.65 10.74
CA LEU A 820 -9.72 -30.67 11.78
C LEU A 820 -9.45 -29.25 11.27
N ASN A 821 -10.50 -28.54 10.85
CA ASN A 821 -10.37 -27.13 10.51
C ASN A 821 -10.50 -26.24 11.76
N THR A 822 -9.43 -25.54 12.14
CA THR A 822 -9.38 -24.68 13.32
C THR A 822 -9.59 -23.19 13.06
N GLU A 823 -9.98 -22.78 11.86
CA GLU A 823 -10.01 -21.35 11.48
C GLU A 823 -10.93 -20.50 12.37
N ASN A 824 -12.03 -21.08 12.86
CA ASN A 824 -13.00 -20.40 13.74
C ASN A 824 -12.74 -20.65 15.22
N VAL A 825 -11.71 -21.42 15.58
CA VAL A 825 -11.39 -21.75 16.96
C VAL A 825 -10.82 -20.52 17.66
N THR A 826 -11.44 -20.18 18.80
CA THR A 826 -11.00 -19.04 19.63
C THR A 826 -10.26 -19.49 20.90
N ASN A 827 -10.40 -20.76 21.29
CA ASN A 827 -9.81 -21.31 22.51
C ASN A 827 -9.26 -22.72 22.27
N MET A 828 -7.95 -22.90 22.53
CA MET A 828 -7.22 -24.17 22.44
C MET A 828 -6.60 -24.56 23.80
N GLY A 829 -7.08 -23.96 24.90
CA GLY A 829 -6.57 -24.21 26.24
C GLY A 829 -6.62 -25.69 26.60
N VAL A 830 -5.52 -26.19 27.16
CA VAL A 830 -5.30 -27.56 27.64
C VAL A 830 -5.68 -28.67 26.64
N MET A 831 -5.74 -28.37 25.34
CA MET A 831 -6.24 -29.28 24.31
C MET A 831 -5.52 -30.63 24.32
N PHE A 832 -4.19 -30.65 24.49
CA PHE A 832 -3.37 -31.86 24.56
C PHE A 832 -2.70 -32.06 25.92
N CYS A 833 -3.09 -31.29 26.94
CA CYS A 833 -2.44 -31.34 28.24
C CYS A 833 -2.51 -32.76 28.84
N ARG A 834 -1.34 -33.29 29.24
CA ARG A 834 -1.11 -34.65 29.75
C ARG A 834 -1.38 -35.79 28.77
N CYS A 835 -1.26 -35.55 27.46
CA CYS A 835 -1.15 -36.62 26.45
C CYS A 835 0.24 -37.27 26.49
N GLN A 836 0.55 -38.00 27.56
CA GLN A 836 1.90 -38.48 27.85
C GLN A 836 2.43 -39.51 26.84
N ASN A 837 1.57 -40.35 26.25
CA ASN A 837 1.97 -41.36 25.26
C ASN A 837 2.06 -40.84 23.82
N LEU A 838 1.73 -39.57 23.58
CA LEU A 838 1.81 -38.97 22.25
C LEU A 838 3.26 -38.63 21.92
N SER A 839 3.85 -39.32 20.94
CA SER A 839 5.26 -39.14 20.53
C SER A 839 5.43 -38.20 19.34
N SER A 840 4.39 -38.01 18.54
CA SER A 840 4.36 -37.11 17.39
C SER A 840 3.00 -36.44 17.26
N LEU A 841 2.98 -35.21 16.77
CA LEU A 841 1.76 -34.45 16.50
C LEU A 841 1.97 -33.56 15.28
N ASP A 842 1.15 -33.76 14.25
CA ASP A 842 1.15 -32.93 13.06
C ASP A 842 0.16 -31.76 13.21
N LEU A 843 0.66 -30.53 13.13
CA LEU A 843 -0.09 -29.29 13.33
C LEU A 843 -0.05 -28.38 12.10
N THR A 844 0.45 -28.84 10.95
CA THR A 844 0.68 -27.96 9.79
C THR A 844 -0.60 -27.35 9.22
N ASN A 845 -1.75 -28.00 9.42
CA ASN A 845 -3.06 -27.53 8.96
C ASN A 845 -3.80 -26.62 9.95
N PHE A 846 -3.24 -26.37 11.15
CA PHE A 846 -3.89 -25.51 12.14
C PHE A 846 -3.83 -24.04 11.70
N ASN A 847 -4.99 -23.41 11.60
CA ASN A 847 -5.14 -21.97 11.52
C ASN A 847 -5.47 -21.42 12.91
N THR A 848 -4.53 -20.71 13.53
CA THR A 848 -4.69 -20.16 14.89
C THR A 848 -4.96 -18.66 14.92
N GLY A 849 -5.21 -18.02 13.77
CA GLY A 849 -5.32 -16.57 13.67
C GLY A 849 -6.43 -15.95 14.53
N ASN A 850 -7.49 -16.71 14.84
CA ASN A 850 -8.59 -16.27 15.70
C ASN A 850 -8.46 -16.75 17.15
N VAL A 851 -7.41 -17.50 17.48
CA VAL A 851 -7.22 -18.06 18.83
C VAL A 851 -6.78 -16.96 19.80
N THR A 852 -7.45 -16.91 20.95
CA THR A 852 -7.17 -15.95 22.03
C THR A 852 -6.55 -16.60 23.26
N ASN A 853 -6.68 -17.92 23.42
CA ASN A 853 -6.22 -18.67 24.58
C ASN A 853 -5.56 -19.99 24.17
N MET A 854 -4.30 -20.18 24.56
CA MET A 854 -3.48 -21.39 24.39
C MET A 854 -2.90 -21.88 25.74
N TYR A 855 -3.52 -21.51 26.86
CA TYR A 855 -3.10 -21.90 28.20
C TYR A 855 -2.85 -23.41 28.29
N GLY A 856 -1.65 -23.82 28.69
CA GLY A 856 -1.31 -25.22 28.94
C GLY A 856 -1.52 -26.17 27.75
N MET A 857 -1.56 -25.69 26.50
CA MET A 857 -1.99 -26.48 25.34
C MET A 857 -1.29 -27.84 25.22
N PHE A 858 0.03 -27.89 25.48
CA PHE A 858 0.85 -29.09 25.42
C PHE A 858 1.45 -29.49 26.77
N SER A 859 0.97 -28.90 27.88
CA SER A 859 1.57 -29.15 29.19
C SER A 859 1.62 -30.65 29.52
N ASN A 860 2.77 -31.11 30.00
CA ASN A 860 3.04 -32.49 30.39
C ASN A 860 2.89 -33.53 29.25
N CYS A 861 3.10 -33.13 27.99
CA CYS A 861 3.29 -34.06 26.87
C CYS A 861 4.72 -34.62 26.87
N GLN A 862 4.96 -35.60 27.74
CA GLN A 862 6.33 -36.05 28.08
C GLN A 862 7.05 -36.88 27.01
N ASN A 863 6.38 -37.35 25.95
CA ASN A 863 7.01 -38.10 24.86
C ASN A 863 7.15 -37.31 23.54
N LEU A 864 6.69 -36.05 23.48
CA LEU A 864 6.88 -35.21 22.30
C LEU A 864 8.33 -34.71 22.22
N SER A 865 9.10 -35.24 21.26
CA SER A 865 10.50 -34.84 21.06
C SER A 865 10.67 -33.58 20.22
N SER A 866 9.69 -33.27 19.35
CA SER A 866 9.68 -32.07 18.51
C SER A 866 8.26 -31.59 18.22
N LEU A 867 8.09 -30.27 18.07
CA LEU A 867 6.84 -29.65 17.64
C LEU A 867 7.07 -28.69 16.48
N ASP A 868 6.17 -28.71 15.50
CA ASP A 868 6.15 -27.74 14.41
C ASP A 868 4.96 -26.79 14.56
N LEU A 869 5.26 -25.55 14.91
CA LEU A 869 4.30 -24.45 15.11
C LEU A 869 4.45 -23.38 14.03
N THR A 870 5.08 -23.68 12.89
CA THR A 870 5.33 -22.69 11.82
C THR A 870 4.05 -22.11 11.21
N SER A 871 2.95 -22.88 11.24
CA SER A 871 1.60 -22.46 10.82
C SER A 871 0.91 -21.52 11.81
N PHE A 872 1.37 -21.46 13.06
CA PHE A 872 0.67 -20.73 14.12
C PHE A 872 0.84 -19.22 13.93
N ASN A 873 -0.29 -18.53 13.85
CA ASN A 873 -0.40 -17.09 13.99
C ASN A 873 -0.96 -16.77 15.37
N THR A 874 -0.15 -16.20 16.25
CA THR A 874 -0.52 -15.95 17.65
C THR A 874 -0.75 -14.48 17.97
N ALA A 875 -0.91 -13.64 16.94
CA ALA A 875 -1.11 -12.19 17.08
C ALA A 875 -2.37 -11.79 17.87
N ASN A 876 -3.34 -12.69 18.06
CA ASN A 876 -4.55 -12.45 18.87
C ASN A 876 -4.55 -13.20 20.21
N VAL A 877 -3.51 -13.98 20.51
CA VAL A 877 -3.44 -14.76 21.75
C VAL A 877 -3.09 -13.84 22.91
N THR A 878 -3.78 -14.02 24.04
CA THR A 878 -3.57 -13.25 25.27
C THR A 878 -3.07 -14.11 26.44
N ASN A 879 -3.23 -15.44 26.36
CA ASN A 879 -2.79 -16.37 27.39
C ASN A 879 -2.07 -17.58 26.77
N MET A 880 -0.81 -17.77 27.17
CA MET A 880 0.03 -18.92 26.82
C MET A 880 0.78 -19.48 28.05
N ALA A 881 0.31 -19.18 29.26
CA ALA A 881 0.96 -19.68 30.47
C ALA A 881 0.98 -21.21 30.45
N TYR A 882 2.09 -21.80 30.89
CA TYR A 882 2.31 -23.26 30.95
C TYR A 882 2.20 -24.00 29.61
N MET A 883 2.26 -23.33 28.45
CA MET A 883 2.00 -23.95 27.15
C MET A 883 2.80 -25.23 26.89
N PHE A 884 4.08 -25.28 27.30
CA PHE A 884 4.96 -26.45 27.19
C PHE A 884 5.45 -26.97 28.56
N ASP A 885 4.85 -26.51 29.66
CA ASP A 885 5.27 -26.89 31.01
C ASP A 885 5.33 -28.43 31.16
N GLY A 886 6.45 -28.99 31.60
CA GLY A 886 6.63 -30.43 31.79
C GLY A 886 6.91 -31.24 30.53
N CYS A 887 7.10 -30.63 29.35
CA CYS A 887 7.52 -31.29 28.11
C CYS A 887 9.00 -31.70 28.14
N SER A 888 9.35 -32.64 29.02
CA SER A 888 10.74 -32.94 29.37
C SER A 888 11.61 -33.54 28.25
N THR A 889 11.03 -34.11 27.19
CA THR A 889 11.74 -34.71 26.04
C THR A 889 11.81 -33.79 24.81
N LEU A 890 11.16 -32.62 24.87
CA LEU A 890 11.09 -31.69 23.75
C LEU A 890 12.47 -31.07 23.50
N THR A 891 13.04 -31.37 22.33
CA THR A 891 14.37 -30.92 21.91
C THR A 891 14.31 -29.75 20.92
N THR A 892 13.22 -29.65 20.14
CA THR A 892 13.10 -28.64 19.09
C THR A 892 11.64 -28.19 18.94
N ILE A 893 11.47 -26.87 18.83
CA ILE A 893 10.18 -26.24 18.55
C ILE A 893 10.37 -25.34 17.34
N TYR A 894 9.75 -25.68 16.21
CA TYR A 894 9.81 -24.86 15.01
C TYR A 894 8.74 -23.76 15.07
N ALA A 895 9.11 -22.53 14.73
CA ALA A 895 8.18 -21.41 14.67
C ALA A 895 8.50 -20.47 13.50
N SER A 896 7.49 -19.70 13.09
CA SER A 896 7.65 -18.61 12.11
C SER A 896 7.54 -17.25 12.79
N GLU A 897 7.78 -16.17 12.04
CA GLU A 897 7.59 -14.78 12.53
C GLU A 897 6.15 -14.49 12.99
N LYS A 898 5.18 -15.34 12.62
CA LYS A 898 3.78 -15.20 13.02
C LYS A 898 3.53 -15.67 14.46
N PHE A 899 4.47 -16.40 15.05
CA PHE A 899 4.43 -16.76 16.46
C PHE A 899 5.00 -15.62 17.30
N VAL A 900 4.12 -14.75 17.78
CA VAL A 900 4.43 -13.57 18.60
C VAL A 900 3.95 -13.75 20.04
N THR A 901 4.71 -13.18 20.99
CA THR A 901 4.44 -13.29 22.44
C THR A 901 4.38 -11.95 23.16
N ASP A 902 4.32 -10.82 22.43
CA ASP A 902 4.47 -9.48 23.01
C ASP A 902 3.36 -9.09 24.00
N GLN A 903 2.18 -9.69 23.85
CA GLN A 903 0.96 -9.35 24.59
C GLN A 903 0.37 -10.53 25.39
N VAL A 904 1.15 -11.60 25.58
CA VAL A 904 0.67 -12.82 26.24
C VAL A 904 1.03 -12.84 27.72
N ASN A 905 0.10 -13.29 28.56
CA ASN A 905 0.47 -13.88 29.84
C ASN A 905 1.11 -15.25 29.56
N GLY A 906 2.44 -15.31 29.66
CA GLY A 906 3.24 -16.50 29.32
C GLY A 906 4.10 -17.01 30.48
N GLY A 907 3.61 -16.91 31.71
CA GLY A 907 4.32 -17.44 32.89
C GLY A 907 4.57 -18.95 32.77
N ASP A 908 5.77 -19.37 33.18
CA ASP A 908 6.19 -20.78 33.27
C ASP A 908 5.95 -21.62 32.00
N MET A 909 5.94 -20.97 30.83
CA MET A 909 5.74 -21.58 29.51
C MET A 909 6.67 -22.78 29.26
N PHE A 910 7.93 -22.71 29.69
CA PHE A 910 8.97 -23.72 29.46
C PHE A 910 9.43 -24.40 30.75
N ASN A 911 8.65 -24.32 31.83
CA ASN A 911 9.04 -24.97 33.06
C ASN A 911 9.21 -26.49 32.84
N GLU A 912 10.26 -27.07 33.44
CA GLU A 912 10.62 -28.50 33.28
C GLU A 912 10.87 -29.01 31.84
N CYS A 913 11.16 -28.13 30.86
CA CYS A 913 11.53 -28.50 29.48
C CYS A 913 13.03 -28.83 29.35
N ARG A 914 13.51 -29.81 30.10
CA ARG A 914 14.94 -30.06 30.33
C ARG A 914 15.77 -30.46 29.09
N SER A 915 15.14 -30.91 28.01
CA SER A 915 15.83 -31.34 26.78
C SER A 915 15.99 -30.24 25.73
N LEU A 916 15.43 -29.05 25.95
CA LEU A 916 15.66 -27.91 25.06
C LEU A 916 17.11 -27.46 25.13
N LYS A 917 17.68 -27.10 23.98
CA LYS A 917 19.04 -26.58 23.90
C LYS A 917 19.19 -25.33 24.77
N ASP A 918 20.27 -25.26 25.56
CA ASP A 918 20.58 -24.15 26.47
C ASP A 918 19.52 -23.87 27.55
N TYR A 919 18.72 -24.88 27.93
CA TYR A 919 17.70 -24.79 28.97
C TYR A 919 18.23 -24.26 30.31
N SER A 920 17.45 -23.37 30.95
CA SER A 920 17.71 -22.89 32.31
C SER A 920 16.41 -22.67 33.10
N PHE A 921 16.42 -23.04 34.38
CA PHE A 921 15.33 -22.79 35.34
C PHE A 921 14.99 -21.31 35.54
N SER A 922 15.92 -20.41 35.21
CA SER A 922 15.69 -18.95 35.24
C SER A 922 15.06 -18.40 33.96
N LYS A 923 15.02 -19.20 32.89
CA LYS A 923 14.57 -18.82 31.54
C LYS A 923 13.33 -19.61 31.16
N ARG A 924 12.20 -19.35 31.84
CA ARG A 924 11.00 -20.20 31.75
C ARG A 924 9.72 -19.54 31.25
N ASP A 925 9.72 -18.21 31.09
CA ASP A 925 8.56 -17.47 30.60
C ASP A 925 8.55 -17.35 29.06
N SER A 926 7.50 -16.74 28.51
CA SER A 926 7.32 -16.54 27.07
C SER A 926 8.38 -15.68 26.40
N LYS A 927 9.25 -14.95 27.13
CA LYS A 927 10.32 -14.17 26.51
C LYS A 927 11.32 -15.06 25.77
N TYR A 928 11.40 -16.34 26.14
CA TYR A 928 12.26 -17.33 25.52
C TYR A 928 11.56 -18.13 24.41
N ALA A 929 10.34 -17.76 24.03
CA ALA A 929 9.61 -18.33 22.89
C ALA A 929 10.00 -17.64 21.57
N ASN A 930 11.29 -17.60 21.28
CA ASN A 930 11.84 -17.01 20.06
C ASN A 930 13.09 -17.77 19.63
N TYR A 931 13.46 -17.67 18.35
CA TYR A 931 14.60 -18.40 17.79
C TYR A 931 15.91 -17.58 17.78
N LYS A 932 15.92 -16.34 18.28
CA LYS A 932 17.12 -15.49 18.33
C LYS A 932 17.95 -15.75 19.60
N THR A 933 17.27 -15.77 20.74
CA THR A 933 17.87 -15.90 22.09
C THR A 933 17.14 -16.91 22.97
N GLY A 934 16.02 -17.45 22.48
CA GLY A 934 15.17 -18.39 23.17
C GLY A 934 15.35 -19.83 22.70
N TYR A 935 14.31 -20.64 22.91
CA TYR A 935 14.36 -22.09 22.66
C TYR A 935 13.79 -22.53 21.31
N PHE A 936 13.25 -21.60 20.53
CA PHE A 936 12.66 -21.96 19.23
C PHE A 936 13.74 -22.07 18.16
N SER A 937 13.40 -22.74 17.06
CA SER A 937 14.17 -22.77 15.84
C SER A 937 13.31 -22.25 14.69
N LYS A 938 13.89 -21.45 13.80
CA LYS A 938 13.25 -21.10 12.55
C LYS A 938 13.43 -22.26 11.57
N LEU A 939 12.35 -22.69 10.94
CA LEU A 939 12.42 -23.71 9.89
C LEU A 939 12.99 -23.07 8.61
N VAL A 940 14.27 -23.35 8.30
CA VAL A 940 15.00 -22.71 7.19
C VAL A 940 15.11 -23.59 5.95
N GLY A 941 14.77 -24.87 6.06
CA GLY A 941 14.76 -25.78 4.91
C GLY A 941 14.44 -27.21 5.30
N LYS A 942 14.60 -28.11 4.33
CA LYS A 942 14.53 -29.56 4.51
C LYS A 942 15.57 -30.28 3.66
N ASN A 943 16.00 -31.43 4.16
CA ASN A 943 16.86 -32.37 3.46
C ASN A 943 16.12 -33.72 3.38
N GLY A 944 15.46 -33.97 2.25
CA GLY A 944 14.41 -34.99 2.14
C GLY A 944 13.21 -34.61 3.01
N ASP A 945 12.85 -35.50 3.94
CA ASP A 945 11.79 -35.26 4.91
C ASP A 945 12.32 -34.67 6.24
N ASP A 946 13.64 -34.59 6.41
CA ASP A 946 14.27 -34.04 7.61
C ASP A 946 14.18 -32.51 7.60
N LYS A 947 13.54 -31.95 8.63
CA LYS A 947 13.43 -30.50 8.83
C LYS A 947 14.77 -29.91 9.30
N ILE A 948 15.13 -28.75 8.77
CA ILE A 948 16.35 -28.03 9.15
C ILE A 948 15.95 -26.79 9.95
N GLY A 949 16.29 -26.80 11.24
CA GLY A 949 16.13 -25.67 12.14
C GLY A 949 17.40 -24.82 12.23
N ALA A 950 17.23 -23.51 12.29
CA ALA A 950 18.29 -22.56 12.59
C ALA A 950 17.86 -21.58 13.68
N ALA A 951 18.82 -21.13 14.49
CA ALA A 951 18.60 -20.20 15.59
C ALA A 951 19.77 -19.20 15.68
N GLY A 952 19.58 -18.13 16.46
CA GLY A 952 20.54 -17.03 16.64
C GLY A 952 20.17 -15.77 15.85
N GLU A 953 20.85 -14.66 16.16
CA GLU A 953 20.74 -13.39 15.41
C GLU A 953 21.16 -13.58 13.94
N THR A 954 22.23 -14.35 13.73
CA THR A 954 22.53 -14.97 12.44
C THR A 954 21.99 -16.38 12.49
N LEU A 955 20.92 -16.65 11.74
CA LEU A 955 20.28 -17.96 11.69
C LEU A 955 21.32 -19.02 11.32
N ALA A 956 21.68 -19.85 12.30
CA ALA A 956 22.66 -20.90 12.13
C ALA A 956 22.11 -22.26 12.58
N THR A 957 22.39 -23.29 11.79
CA THR A 957 22.26 -24.68 12.21
C THR A 957 23.63 -25.22 12.63
N ASP A 958 23.65 -26.19 13.55
CA ASP A 958 24.93 -26.75 13.99
C ASP A 958 25.56 -27.61 12.87
N ASN A 959 24.83 -28.61 12.34
CA ASN A 959 25.34 -29.50 11.29
C ASN A 959 24.33 -29.64 10.15
N LEU A 960 24.78 -29.39 8.91
CA LEU A 960 24.05 -29.67 7.67
C LEU A 960 24.73 -30.82 6.92
N VAL A 961 24.16 -32.02 7.01
CA VAL A 961 24.67 -33.21 6.31
C VAL A 961 23.79 -33.48 5.09
N LEU A 962 24.28 -33.18 3.89
CA LEU A 962 23.55 -33.41 2.65
C LEU A 962 23.75 -34.84 2.15
N ASP A 963 22.66 -35.50 1.79
CA ASP A 963 22.64 -36.87 1.27
C ASP A 963 22.40 -36.83 -0.24
N ASP A 964 23.23 -37.51 -1.02
CA ASP A 964 23.16 -37.56 -2.49
C ASP A 964 21.80 -38.02 -3.07
N ASN A 965 20.95 -38.64 -2.25
CA ASN A 965 19.63 -39.14 -2.63
C ASN A 965 18.47 -38.31 -2.08
N LYS A 966 18.72 -37.31 -1.23
CA LYS A 966 17.67 -36.49 -0.62
C LYS A 966 17.57 -35.14 -1.33
N ASP A 967 16.34 -34.77 -1.68
CA ASP A 967 16.04 -33.45 -2.22
C ASP A 967 16.32 -32.39 -1.15
N PHE A 968 17.14 -31.39 -1.48
CA PHE A 968 17.38 -30.26 -0.60
C PHE A 968 16.56 -29.05 -1.03
N VAL A 969 15.85 -28.46 -0.08
CA VAL A 969 15.08 -27.23 -0.29
C VAL A 969 15.38 -26.28 0.85
N ALA A 970 16.00 -25.14 0.55
CA ALA A 970 16.14 -24.03 1.47
C ALA A 970 14.99 -23.03 1.25
N TYR A 971 14.40 -22.55 2.34
CA TYR A 971 13.32 -21.55 2.31
C TYR A 971 13.87 -20.12 2.35
N GLU A 972 15.00 -19.94 3.04
CA GLU A 972 15.79 -18.72 3.13
C GLU A 972 17.28 -19.04 3.27
N PRO A 973 18.20 -18.09 2.99
CA PRO A 973 19.61 -18.28 3.29
C PRO A 973 19.85 -18.42 4.80
N PHE A 974 20.73 -19.34 5.20
CA PHE A 974 21.12 -19.56 6.60
C PHE A 974 22.58 -19.97 6.71
N ALA A 975 23.15 -20.01 7.91
CA ALA A 975 24.50 -20.50 8.15
C ALA A 975 24.50 -21.95 8.68
N ALA A 976 25.54 -22.71 8.37
CA ALA A 976 25.82 -24.00 8.98
C ALA A 976 27.23 -23.96 9.59
N LYS A 977 27.37 -24.35 10.86
CA LYS A 977 28.71 -24.43 11.49
C LYS A 977 29.55 -25.54 10.89
N ALA A 978 28.91 -26.62 10.44
CA ALA A 978 29.52 -27.61 9.55
C ALA A 978 28.52 -28.01 8.45
N ALA A 979 28.96 -27.91 7.20
CA ALA A 979 28.22 -28.39 6.02
C ALA A 979 29.02 -29.50 5.35
N SER A 980 28.41 -30.67 5.18
CA SER A 980 29.09 -31.84 4.60
C SER A 980 28.29 -32.45 3.46
N TYR A 981 28.99 -32.97 2.46
CA TYR A 981 28.41 -33.70 1.35
C TYR A 981 29.28 -34.89 0.98
N SER A 982 28.64 -36.03 0.72
CA SER A 982 29.30 -37.23 0.23
C SER A 982 28.53 -37.87 -0.92
N ARG A 983 29.27 -38.39 -1.90
CA ARG A 983 28.72 -39.07 -3.08
C ARG A 983 29.69 -40.12 -3.60
N THR A 984 29.22 -41.35 -3.76
CA THR A 984 29.95 -42.38 -4.51
C THR A 984 29.87 -42.13 -6.01
N ILE A 985 31.01 -42.29 -6.70
CA ILE A 985 31.16 -42.17 -8.15
C ILE A 985 31.46 -43.56 -8.73
N ASN A 986 30.70 -43.99 -9.74
CA ASN A 986 30.89 -45.30 -10.37
C ASN A 986 32.28 -45.40 -11.00
N ALA A 987 32.96 -46.53 -10.78
CA ALA A 987 34.28 -46.81 -11.37
C ALA A 987 34.28 -46.60 -12.91
N GLY A 988 35.30 -45.92 -13.42
CA GLY A 988 35.42 -45.55 -14.84
C GLY A 988 34.72 -44.24 -15.23
N THR A 989 33.98 -43.60 -14.31
CA THR A 989 33.40 -42.26 -14.55
C THR A 989 34.51 -41.22 -14.53
N THR A 990 34.72 -40.56 -15.68
CA THR A 990 35.74 -39.50 -15.81
C THR A 990 35.14 -38.11 -15.56
N TRP A 991 33.92 -37.88 -16.04
CA TRP A 991 33.23 -36.59 -15.98
C TRP A 991 31.92 -36.68 -15.20
N GLY A 992 31.57 -35.59 -14.52
CA GLY A 992 30.29 -35.44 -13.82
C GLY A 992 29.91 -33.97 -13.68
N THR A 993 28.86 -33.72 -12.91
CA THR A 993 28.45 -32.37 -12.50
C THR A 993 28.23 -32.31 -11.00
N LEU A 994 28.38 -31.11 -10.44
CA LEU A 994 28.19 -30.80 -9.03
C LEU A 994 27.53 -29.43 -8.90
N CYS A 995 26.57 -29.29 -7.98
CA CYS A 995 25.99 -28.01 -7.60
C CYS A 995 25.56 -28.09 -6.13
N LEU A 996 26.32 -27.49 -5.23
CA LEU A 996 26.06 -27.55 -3.79
C LEU A 996 25.63 -26.20 -3.24
N PRO A 997 24.78 -26.18 -2.20
CA PRO A 997 24.27 -24.93 -1.64
C PRO A 997 25.28 -24.22 -0.74
N PHE A 998 26.51 -24.70 -0.62
CA PHE A 998 27.57 -24.06 0.16
C PHE A 998 28.88 -24.03 -0.64
N GLU A 999 29.77 -23.14 -0.23
CA GLU A 999 31.08 -22.99 -0.87
C GLU A 999 31.98 -24.20 -0.56
N VAL A 1000 32.67 -24.71 -1.57
CA VAL A 1000 33.57 -25.87 -1.46
C VAL A 1000 34.98 -25.47 -1.88
N SER A 1001 35.96 -25.67 -1.00
CA SER A 1001 37.38 -25.51 -1.34
C SER A 1001 37.84 -26.62 -2.28
N LEU A 1002 38.56 -26.25 -3.35
CA LEU A 1002 39.16 -27.18 -4.30
C LEU A 1002 40.55 -27.68 -3.87
N ASP A 1003 41.12 -27.08 -2.82
CA ASP A 1003 42.42 -27.48 -2.28
C ASP A 1003 42.38 -28.92 -1.78
N GLY A 1004 43.30 -29.76 -2.29
CA GLY A 1004 43.38 -31.17 -1.92
C GLY A 1004 42.25 -32.06 -2.44
N GLN A 1005 41.28 -31.53 -3.20
CA GLN A 1005 40.19 -32.34 -3.74
C GLN A 1005 40.66 -33.30 -4.83
N ASN A 1006 40.02 -34.46 -4.90
CA ASN A 1006 40.30 -35.52 -5.88
C ASN A 1006 39.61 -35.29 -7.25
N PHE A 1007 39.13 -34.08 -7.53
CA PHE A 1007 38.55 -33.68 -8.79
C PHE A 1007 39.00 -32.26 -9.18
N ARG A 1008 38.78 -31.90 -10.44
CA ARG A 1008 38.91 -30.55 -10.98
C ARG A 1008 37.53 -30.03 -11.36
N ALA A 1009 37.28 -28.74 -11.21
CA ALA A 1009 35.99 -28.12 -11.49
C ALA A 1009 36.10 -27.11 -12.63
N PHE A 1010 35.07 -27.05 -13.47
CA PHE A 1010 35.05 -26.23 -14.67
C PHE A 1010 33.69 -25.53 -14.81
N LYS A 1011 33.72 -24.27 -15.27
CA LYS A 1011 32.53 -23.55 -15.73
C LYS A 1011 32.40 -23.67 -17.25
N LEU A 1012 31.16 -23.64 -17.73
CA LEU A 1012 30.83 -23.64 -19.16
C LEU A 1012 30.99 -22.23 -19.73
N LEU A 1013 31.83 -22.06 -20.75
CA LEU A 1013 32.04 -20.77 -21.41
C LEU A 1013 31.14 -20.58 -22.63
N SER A 1014 31.08 -21.60 -23.49
CA SER A 1014 30.37 -21.59 -24.77
C SER A 1014 30.05 -23.02 -25.20
N ALA A 1015 29.11 -23.16 -26.13
CA ALA A 1015 28.85 -24.39 -26.87
C ALA A 1015 28.73 -24.07 -28.36
N ASP A 1016 29.36 -24.88 -29.20
CA ASP A 1016 29.33 -24.72 -30.65
C ASP A 1016 28.43 -25.79 -31.27
N ASP A 1017 27.32 -25.33 -31.84
CA ASP A 1017 26.32 -26.15 -32.52
C ASP A 1017 26.84 -26.82 -33.80
N VAL A 1018 27.82 -26.22 -34.47
CA VAL A 1018 28.39 -26.71 -35.74
C VAL A 1018 29.39 -27.81 -35.47
N THR A 1019 30.25 -27.63 -34.47
CA THR A 1019 31.28 -28.60 -34.11
C THR A 1019 30.83 -29.62 -33.07
N GLU A 1020 29.65 -29.43 -32.46
CA GLU A 1020 29.12 -30.26 -31.36
C GLU A 1020 30.14 -30.37 -30.20
N THR A 1021 30.75 -29.24 -29.81
CA THR A 1021 31.73 -29.17 -28.72
C THR A 1021 31.35 -28.12 -27.67
N VAL A 1022 31.87 -28.29 -26.45
CA VAL A 1022 31.77 -27.27 -25.38
C VAL A 1022 33.15 -26.77 -24.98
N GLU A 1023 33.23 -25.47 -24.68
CA GLU A 1023 34.43 -24.85 -24.11
C GLU A 1023 34.26 -24.67 -22.61
N LEU A 1024 35.30 -25.08 -21.87
CA LEU A 1024 35.32 -25.08 -20.41
C LEU A 1024 36.49 -24.24 -19.90
N GLU A 1025 36.25 -23.47 -18.83
CA GLU A 1025 37.30 -22.79 -18.06
C GLU A 1025 37.42 -23.45 -16.69
N GLU A 1026 38.65 -23.76 -16.28
CA GLU A 1026 38.91 -24.34 -14.96
C GLU A 1026 38.71 -23.29 -13.86
N ILE A 1027 38.14 -23.73 -12.74
CA ILE A 1027 37.98 -22.92 -11.54
C ILE A 1027 39.15 -23.25 -10.60
N GLU A 1028 39.89 -22.21 -10.20
CA GLU A 1028 40.95 -22.30 -9.19
C GLU A 1028 40.44 -21.77 -7.84
N GLY A 1029 40.87 -22.37 -6.72
CA GLY A 1029 40.51 -21.95 -5.36
C GLY A 1029 39.25 -22.62 -4.79
N SER A 1030 38.06 -22.11 -5.11
CA SER A 1030 36.80 -22.64 -4.55
C SER A 1030 35.61 -22.56 -5.52
N ILE A 1031 34.62 -23.43 -5.31
CA ILE A 1031 33.32 -23.36 -5.97
C ILE A 1031 32.40 -22.56 -5.05
N ALA A 1032 31.93 -21.40 -5.50
CA ALA A 1032 30.99 -20.59 -4.73
C ALA A 1032 29.63 -21.29 -4.53
N ALA A 1033 28.96 -21.01 -3.41
CA ALA A 1033 27.67 -21.60 -3.06
C ALA A 1033 26.62 -21.43 -4.18
N GLY A 1034 25.99 -22.53 -4.57
CA GLY A 1034 24.97 -22.62 -5.61
C GLY A 1034 25.49 -22.55 -7.04
N THR A 1035 26.81 -22.54 -7.26
CA THR A 1035 27.39 -22.51 -8.59
C THR A 1035 27.37 -23.91 -9.21
N PRO A 1036 26.68 -24.12 -10.34
CA PRO A 1036 26.78 -25.38 -11.05
C PRO A 1036 28.12 -25.50 -11.78
N VAL A 1037 28.76 -26.65 -11.69
CA VAL A 1037 30.05 -26.93 -12.33
C VAL A 1037 30.06 -28.29 -13.02
N ILE A 1038 30.88 -28.40 -14.06
CA ILE A 1038 31.30 -29.68 -14.62
C ILE A 1038 32.57 -30.11 -13.88
N ILE A 1039 32.63 -31.35 -13.44
CA ILE A 1039 33.79 -31.89 -12.70
C ILE A 1039 34.49 -33.01 -13.47
N LYS A 1040 35.81 -33.06 -13.35
CA LYS A 1040 36.64 -34.15 -13.86
C LYS A 1040 37.36 -34.83 -12.70
N MET A 1041 37.18 -36.14 -12.54
CA MET A 1041 37.82 -36.91 -11.46
C MET A 1041 39.33 -37.07 -11.73
N LYS A 1042 40.16 -36.99 -10.69
CA LYS A 1042 41.61 -37.28 -10.73
C LYS A 1042 41.85 -38.78 -10.51
N ASP A 1043 42.79 -39.36 -11.24
CA ASP A 1043 43.35 -40.71 -11.01
C ASP A 1043 42.33 -41.84 -10.76
N GLY A 1044 41.15 -41.77 -11.39
CA GLY A 1044 40.10 -42.78 -11.24
C GLY A 1044 39.38 -42.77 -9.88
N ALA A 1045 39.45 -41.67 -9.13
CA ALA A 1045 38.76 -41.52 -7.85
C ALA A 1045 37.25 -41.81 -7.95
N THR A 1046 36.73 -42.53 -6.95
CA THR A 1046 35.36 -43.08 -6.94
C THR A 1046 34.46 -42.44 -5.87
N GLU A 1047 34.82 -41.31 -5.31
CA GLU A 1047 34.06 -40.64 -4.25
C GLU A 1047 34.27 -39.12 -4.25
N LEU A 1048 33.24 -38.36 -3.94
CA LEU A 1048 33.31 -36.98 -3.45
C LEU A 1048 32.99 -37.01 -1.96
N ASN A 1049 33.85 -36.44 -1.11
CA ASN A 1049 33.61 -36.40 0.34
C ASN A 1049 34.37 -35.23 0.96
N PHE A 1050 33.64 -34.23 1.46
CA PHE A 1050 34.23 -33.05 2.10
C PHE A 1050 33.25 -32.42 3.10
N THR A 1051 33.82 -31.71 4.08
CA THR A 1051 33.11 -30.95 5.11
C THR A 1051 33.73 -29.58 5.22
N GLU A 1052 32.89 -28.56 5.27
CA GLU A 1052 33.26 -27.16 5.30
C GLU A 1052 32.70 -26.50 6.54
N ALA A 1053 33.55 -25.76 7.26
CA ALA A 1053 33.16 -25.05 8.48
C ALA A 1053 32.59 -23.66 8.16
N ASP A 1054 31.65 -23.23 8.99
CA ASP A 1054 31.10 -21.86 9.02
C ASP A 1054 30.66 -21.33 7.65
N LYS A 1055 29.86 -22.12 6.93
CA LYS A 1055 29.39 -21.77 5.57
C LYS A 1055 28.00 -21.17 5.57
N THR A 1056 27.81 -20.18 4.71
CA THR A 1056 26.49 -19.73 4.30
C THR A 1056 25.90 -20.72 3.30
N ILE A 1057 24.62 -21.03 3.49
CA ILE A 1057 23.82 -21.92 2.67
C ILE A 1057 22.95 -21.07 1.74
N ALA A 1058 23.22 -21.17 0.45
CA ALA A 1058 22.47 -20.49 -0.60
C ALA A 1058 21.09 -21.12 -0.76
N LYS A 1059 20.06 -20.25 -0.76
CA LYS A 1059 18.68 -20.65 -1.03
C LYS A 1059 18.51 -21.17 -2.45
N ASP A 1060 19.00 -20.37 -3.40
CA ASP A 1060 18.79 -20.58 -4.82
C ASP A 1060 20.08 -21.05 -5.49
N VAL A 1061 19.93 -21.76 -6.60
CA VAL A 1061 21.04 -22.09 -7.51
C VAL A 1061 21.42 -20.83 -8.28
N GLN A 1062 22.72 -20.59 -8.46
CA GLN A 1062 23.22 -19.48 -9.27
C GLN A 1062 23.08 -19.80 -10.76
N THR A 1063 22.72 -18.79 -11.55
CA THR A 1063 22.68 -18.89 -13.01
C THR A 1063 24.07 -18.74 -13.59
N ALA A 1064 24.54 -19.73 -14.35
CA ALA A 1064 25.79 -19.68 -15.10
C ALA A 1064 25.49 -19.70 -16.60
N GLU A 1065 25.32 -18.52 -17.21
CA GLU A 1065 25.10 -18.36 -18.65
C GLU A 1065 26.43 -18.33 -19.40
N THR A 1066 26.43 -18.83 -20.64
CA THR A 1066 27.56 -18.70 -21.56
C THR A 1066 27.74 -17.26 -22.02
N ALA A 1067 28.91 -16.90 -22.53
CA ALA A 1067 29.23 -15.54 -22.96
C ALA A 1067 28.28 -15.00 -24.06
N ASP A 1068 27.69 -15.89 -24.84
CA ASP A 1068 26.71 -15.59 -25.90
C ASP A 1068 25.25 -15.74 -25.45
N ALA A 1069 25.00 -16.11 -24.18
CA ALA A 1069 23.70 -16.39 -23.56
C ALA A 1069 22.82 -17.46 -24.23
N ASN A 1070 23.37 -18.19 -25.21
CA ASN A 1070 22.64 -19.25 -25.93
C ASN A 1070 22.46 -20.50 -25.07
N TYR A 1071 23.44 -20.78 -24.21
CA TYR A 1071 23.42 -21.94 -23.33
C TYR A 1071 23.62 -21.50 -21.87
N LYS A 1072 23.16 -22.34 -20.94
CA LYS A 1072 23.46 -22.18 -19.53
C LYS A 1072 23.67 -23.51 -18.85
N LEU A 1073 24.52 -23.52 -17.83
CA LEU A 1073 24.59 -24.63 -16.90
C LEU A 1073 23.60 -24.38 -15.76
N GLN A 1074 22.65 -25.30 -15.59
CA GLN A 1074 21.58 -25.23 -14.61
C GLN A 1074 21.82 -26.27 -13.52
N GLY A 1075 22.08 -25.80 -12.30
CA GLY A 1075 22.19 -26.66 -11.12
C GLY A 1075 20.83 -27.09 -10.58
N ILE A 1076 20.80 -28.20 -9.85
CA ILE A 1076 19.62 -28.71 -9.15
C ILE A 1076 20.00 -29.14 -7.73
N TYR A 1077 19.20 -28.74 -6.75
CA TYR A 1077 19.25 -29.27 -5.37
C TYR A 1077 18.24 -30.40 -5.14
N THR A 1078 17.35 -30.63 -6.09
CA THR A 1078 16.34 -31.68 -6.06
C THR A 1078 16.50 -32.58 -7.27
N LYS A 1079 15.93 -33.78 -7.22
CA LYS A 1079 15.84 -34.66 -8.39
C LYS A 1079 15.08 -33.97 -9.53
N LYS A 1080 15.48 -34.26 -10.76
CA LYS A 1080 14.79 -33.83 -11.98
C LYS A 1080 14.62 -35.03 -12.89
N GLU A 1081 13.37 -35.33 -13.25
CA GLU A 1081 13.04 -36.23 -14.36
C GLU A 1081 12.98 -35.39 -15.65
N PHE A 1082 13.56 -35.91 -16.72
CA PHE A 1082 13.56 -35.26 -18.02
C PHE A 1082 12.49 -35.88 -18.92
N SER A 1083 11.64 -35.03 -19.50
CA SER A 1083 10.64 -35.44 -20.49
C SER A 1083 11.11 -35.09 -21.90
N LYS A 1084 10.81 -35.99 -22.85
CA LYS A 1084 11.07 -35.76 -24.28
C LYS A 1084 10.29 -34.56 -24.84
N ASP A 1085 9.14 -34.22 -24.24
CA ASP A 1085 8.23 -33.19 -24.76
C ASP A 1085 8.60 -31.80 -24.23
N THR A 1086 9.06 -31.72 -22.97
CA THR A 1086 9.32 -30.43 -22.28
C THR A 1086 10.80 -30.10 -22.12
N ASP A 1087 11.68 -31.10 -22.07
CA ASP A 1087 13.11 -30.92 -21.78
C ASP A 1087 14.02 -31.27 -22.98
N ASN A 1088 13.48 -31.20 -24.19
CA ASN A 1088 14.23 -31.50 -25.43
C ASN A 1088 15.34 -30.48 -25.75
N ASN A 1089 15.47 -29.42 -24.95
CA ASN A 1089 16.53 -28.43 -25.03
C ASN A 1089 17.61 -28.63 -23.93
N CYS A 1090 17.50 -29.70 -23.13
CA CYS A 1090 18.43 -30.00 -22.04
C CYS A 1090 19.49 -31.03 -22.46
N TYR A 1091 20.64 -31.02 -21.79
CA TYR A 1091 21.75 -31.95 -22.02
C TYR A 1091 22.39 -32.37 -20.69
N ILE A 1092 22.55 -33.67 -20.47
CA ILE A 1092 23.13 -34.25 -19.26
C ILE A 1092 24.48 -34.91 -19.53
N VAL A 1093 25.39 -34.89 -18.55
CA VAL A 1093 26.70 -35.54 -18.68
C VAL A 1093 26.54 -37.06 -18.67
N LYS A 1094 27.05 -37.72 -19.71
CA LYS A 1094 27.16 -39.18 -19.82
C LYS A 1094 28.46 -39.54 -20.54
N GLY A 1095 29.37 -40.20 -19.83
CA GLY A 1095 30.72 -40.47 -20.35
C GLY A 1095 31.49 -39.16 -20.53
N ASP A 1096 32.04 -38.93 -21.72
CA ASP A 1096 32.76 -37.73 -22.14
C ASP A 1096 31.88 -36.73 -22.90
N LYS A 1097 30.55 -36.83 -22.78
CA LYS A 1097 29.60 -36.05 -23.59
C LYS A 1097 28.45 -35.46 -22.77
N LEU A 1098 27.93 -34.34 -23.25
CA LEU A 1098 26.64 -33.77 -22.87
C LEU A 1098 25.58 -34.27 -23.85
N MET A 1099 24.71 -35.16 -23.39
CA MET A 1099 23.71 -35.83 -24.22
C MET A 1099 22.30 -35.30 -23.94
N ASN A 1100 21.54 -35.06 -25.01
CA ASN A 1100 20.14 -34.74 -24.89
C ASN A 1100 19.36 -35.93 -24.28
N PRO A 1101 18.58 -35.75 -23.18
CA PRO A 1101 17.80 -36.81 -22.55
C PRO A 1101 16.85 -37.55 -23.49
N ALA A 1102 16.30 -36.87 -24.50
CA ALA A 1102 15.41 -37.48 -25.48
C ALA A 1102 16.12 -38.54 -26.34
N LYS A 1103 17.46 -38.48 -26.52
CA LYS A 1103 18.23 -39.58 -27.16
C LYS A 1103 18.33 -40.83 -26.29
N LEU A 1104 18.22 -40.64 -24.98
CA LEU A 1104 18.38 -41.71 -24.00
C LEU A 1104 17.05 -42.40 -23.72
N LEU A 1105 15.93 -41.68 -23.87
CA LEU A 1105 14.56 -42.17 -23.78
C LEU A 1105 14.18 -42.94 -25.06
N GLY A 1106 13.98 -44.26 -24.95
CA GLY A 1106 13.75 -45.17 -26.08
C GLY A 1106 13.01 -46.45 -25.67
N THR A 1107 13.02 -47.51 -26.48
CA THR A 1107 12.26 -48.75 -26.21
C THR A 1107 12.71 -49.52 -24.95
N SER A 1108 13.97 -49.38 -24.54
CA SER A 1108 14.53 -50.04 -23.35
C SER A 1108 14.67 -49.14 -22.11
N THR A 1109 14.78 -47.82 -22.29
CA THR A 1109 14.95 -46.84 -21.21
C THR A 1109 13.64 -46.08 -20.97
N LYS A 1110 12.98 -46.37 -19.84
CA LYS A 1110 11.67 -45.81 -19.51
C LYS A 1110 11.72 -44.41 -18.87
N SER A 1111 12.83 -44.06 -18.23
CA SER A 1111 13.03 -42.76 -17.61
C SER A 1111 14.50 -42.35 -17.62
N VAL A 1112 14.73 -41.04 -17.63
CA VAL A 1112 16.05 -40.42 -17.53
C VAL A 1112 15.91 -39.31 -16.52
N GLY A 1113 16.60 -39.45 -15.40
CA GLY A 1113 16.57 -38.49 -14.31
C GLY A 1113 17.97 -38.12 -13.83
N SER A 1114 18.08 -36.95 -13.22
CA SER A 1114 19.26 -36.51 -12.48
C SER A 1114 18.94 -36.46 -11.00
N LYS A 1115 19.85 -36.99 -10.18
CA LYS A 1115 19.80 -36.88 -8.72
C LYS A 1115 20.02 -35.42 -8.25
N PRO A 1116 19.70 -35.10 -6.99
CA PRO A 1116 20.10 -33.86 -6.32
C PRO A 1116 21.58 -33.51 -6.48
N PHE A 1117 21.90 -32.24 -6.31
CA PHE A 1117 23.27 -31.68 -6.34
C PHE A 1117 24.03 -31.92 -7.64
N ARG A 1118 23.31 -31.94 -8.75
CA ARG A 1118 23.87 -32.07 -10.11
C ARG A 1118 23.66 -30.78 -10.89
N ALA A 1119 24.19 -30.75 -12.10
CA ALA A 1119 23.85 -29.76 -13.10
C ALA A 1119 23.60 -30.41 -14.46
N TYR A 1120 22.83 -29.72 -15.29
CA TYR A 1120 22.59 -30.03 -16.70
C TYR A 1120 22.71 -28.76 -17.54
N MET A 1121 23.05 -28.88 -18.82
CA MET A 1121 23.11 -27.74 -19.73
C MET A 1121 21.74 -27.54 -20.38
N ALA A 1122 21.29 -26.30 -20.53
CA ALA A 1122 20.04 -25.94 -21.20
C ALA A 1122 20.30 -24.92 -22.33
N ASP A 1123 19.63 -25.13 -23.47
CA ASP A 1123 19.55 -24.18 -24.58
C ASP A 1123 18.46 -23.15 -24.29
N ASN A 1124 18.84 -21.87 -24.27
CA ASN A 1124 18.01 -20.70 -23.99
C ASN A 1124 17.62 -19.93 -25.27
N SER A 1125 17.99 -20.42 -26.46
CA SER A 1125 17.68 -19.72 -27.70
C SER A 1125 16.17 -19.65 -27.97
N SER A 1126 15.73 -18.57 -28.62
CA SER A 1126 14.32 -18.33 -28.98
C SER A 1126 13.84 -19.16 -30.18
N ALA A 1127 14.73 -19.94 -30.79
CA ALA A 1127 14.44 -20.80 -31.93
C ALA A 1127 13.99 -22.20 -31.46
N PRO A 1128 13.13 -22.90 -32.22
CA PRO A 1128 12.75 -24.27 -31.90
C PRO A 1128 14.01 -25.16 -31.88
N ALA A 1129 14.27 -25.82 -30.74
CA ALA A 1129 15.41 -26.72 -30.58
C ALA A 1129 15.45 -27.76 -31.73
N ALA A 1130 16.45 -27.63 -32.60
CA ALA A 1130 16.59 -28.48 -33.76
C ALA A 1130 17.19 -29.84 -33.37
N GLY A 1131 16.29 -30.77 -33.00
CA GLY A 1131 16.57 -32.20 -32.86
C GLY A 1131 17.43 -32.58 -31.66
N ALA A 1132 17.43 -33.88 -31.33
CA ALA A 1132 18.24 -34.39 -30.24
C ALA A 1132 19.73 -34.30 -30.65
N ARG A 1133 20.52 -33.45 -29.99
CA ARG A 1133 21.97 -33.25 -30.23
C ARG A 1133 22.82 -33.84 -29.10
N MET A 1134 24.13 -33.83 -29.26
CA MET A 1134 25.09 -34.18 -28.22
C MET A 1134 26.37 -33.38 -28.37
N PHE A 1135 27.00 -32.96 -27.29
CA PHE A 1135 28.25 -32.21 -27.32
C PHE A 1135 29.39 -33.00 -26.69
N SER A 1136 30.57 -32.97 -27.31
CA SER A 1136 31.78 -33.58 -26.76
C SER A 1136 32.43 -32.64 -25.75
N ILE A 1137 32.81 -33.16 -24.58
CA ILE A 1137 33.50 -32.39 -23.54
C ILE A 1137 35.00 -32.40 -23.84
N SER A 1138 35.57 -31.23 -24.09
CA SER A 1138 37.02 -31.06 -24.28
C SER A 1138 37.54 -29.95 -23.37
N VAL A 1139 38.76 -30.13 -22.82
CA VAL A 1139 39.44 -29.08 -22.04
C VAL A 1139 40.45 -28.42 -22.96
N GLY A 1140 40.15 -27.21 -23.43
CA GLY A 1140 41.10 -26.35 -24.12
C GLY A 1140 42.15 -25.89 -23.12
N GLY A 1141 43.38 -26.39 -23.24
CA GLY A 1141 44.47 -25.98 -22.35
C GLY A 1141 45.57 -27.00 -22.06
N SER A 1142 45.60 -28.19 -22.67
CA SER A 1142 46.81 -29.02 -22.76
C SER A 1142 46.54 -30.28 -23.59
N THR A 1143 46.24 -30.11 -24.88
CA THR A 1143 46.48 -31.16 -25.85
C THR A 1143 47.17 -30.50 -27.01
N THR A 1144 48.50 -30.38 -26.92
CA THR A 1144 49.30 -30.19 -28.14
C THR A 1144 48.79 -31.22 -29.15
N ALA A 1145 48.60 -30.82 -30.40
CA ALA A 1145 48.19 -31.68 -31.53
C ALA A 1145 49.02 -32.99 -31.67
N ILE A 1146 50.08 -33.13 -30.87
CA ILE A 1146 50.90 -34.32 -30.60
C ILE A 1146 50.07 -35.50 -30.06
N GLU A 1147 49.15 -35.33 -29.10
CA GLU A 1147 48.39 -36.48 -28.55
C GLU A 1147 47.27 -36.98 -29.47
N GLN A 1148 46.67 -36.10 -30.29
CA GLN A 1148 45.74 -36.53 -31.36
C GLN A 1148 46.44 -37.31 -32.48
N LEU A 1149 47.76 -37.12 -32.66
CA LEU A 1149 48.54 -37.88 -33.64
C LEU A 1149 48.92 -39.28 -33.15
N GLU A 1150 49.03 -39.50 -31.83
CA GLU A 1150 49.44 -40.81 -31.26
C GLU A 1150 48.28 -41.72 -30.84
N THR A 1151 47.08 -41.19 -30.59
CA THR A 1151 45.98 -41.96 -29.97
C THR A 1151 45.05 -42.69 -30.95
N THR A 1152 45.27 -42.57 -32.27
CA THR A 1152 44.55 -43.37 -33.29
C THR A 1152 45.51 -44.19 -34.16
N ALA A 1153 45.56 -45.50 -33.88
CA ALA A 1153 45.97 -46.65 -34.71
C ALA A 1153 47.38 -46.72 -35.38
N ASP A 1154 48.14 -47.74 -34.93
CA ASP A 1154 48.97 -48.76 -35.63
C ASP A 1154 50.11 -48.43 -36.61
N ILE A 1155 50.44 -47.17 -36.94
CA ILE A 1155 51.65 -46.88 -37.75
C ILE A 1155 52.36 -45.61 -37.27
N LYS A 1156 53.62 -45.76 -36.82
CA LYS A 1156 54.49 -44.67 -36.37
C LYS A 1156 54.74 -43.64 -37.50
N ALA A 1157 54.58 -42.36 -37.20
CA ALA A 1157 54.88 -41.26 -38.10
C ALA A 1157 56.39 -40.95 -38.14
N GLU A 1158 56.89 -40.46 -39.26
CA GLU A 1158 58.26 -39.94 -39.40
C GLU A 1158 58.25 -38.42 -39.56
N TYR A 1159 59.21 -37.74 -38.92
CA TYR A 1159 59.30 -36.28 -38.89
C TYR A 1159 60.54 -35.81 -39.64
N TYR A 1160 60.42 -34.71 -40.37
CA TYR A 1160 61.50 -34.09 -41.12
C TYR A 1160 61.44 -32.57 -40.98
N ASP A 1161 62.59 -31.90 -41.07
CA ASP A 1161 62.62 -30.44 -41.19
C ASP A 1161 62.30 -29.98 -42.63
N LEU A 1162 62.22 -28.67 -42.85
CA LEU A 1162 61.99 -28.07 -44.17
C LEU A 1162 63.11 -28.38 -45.20
N GLN A 1163 64.28 -28.83 -44.75
CA GLN A 1163 65.39 -29.24 -45.60
C GLN A 1163 65.40 -30.75 -45.86
N GLY A 1164 64.42 -31.49 -45.36
CA GLY A 1164 64.27 -32.93 -45.58
C GLY A 1164 65.16 -33.81 -44.68
N ARG A 1165 65.74 -33.26 -43.60
CA ARG A 1165 66.51 -34.04 -42.62
C ARG A 1165 65.56 -34.69 -41.63
N ARG A 1166 65.77 -35.99 -41.35
CA ARG A 1166 64.95 -36.75 -40.42
C ARG A 1166 65.16 -36.23 -38.99
N LEU A 1167 64.05 -35.93 -38.32
CA LEU A 1167 64.00 -35.48 -36.94
C LEU A 1167 63.60 -36.64 -36.04
N GLN A 1168 64.16 -36.67 -34.83
CA GLN A 1168 63.75 -37.64 -33.80
C GLN A 1168 62.37 -37.32 -33.24
N ASN A 1169 62.01 -36.03 -33.16
CA ASN A 1169 60.72 -35.52 -32.70
C ASN A 1169 60.36 -34.23 -33.46
N LEU A 1170 59.10 -33.82 -33.40
CA LEU A 1170 58.65 -32.53 -33.93
C LEU A 1170 59.36 -31.35 -33.24
N GLN A 1171 59.70 -30.31 -34.00
CA GLN A 1171 60.39 -29.11 -33.51
C GLN A 1171 59.53 -27.85 -33.64
N LYS A 1172 59.84 -26.80 -32.88
CA LYS A 1172 59.16 -25.50 -33.00
C LYS A 1172 59.45 -24.89 -34.39
N GLY A 1173 58.41 -24.43 -35.07
CA GLY A 1173 58.46 -24.04 -36.48
C GLY A 1173 57.80 -25.06 -37.40
N VAL A 1174 58.16 -25.06 -38.69
CA VAL A 1174 57.51 -25.91 -39.69
C VAL A 1174 58.18 -27.27 -39.80
N ASN A 1175 57.38 -28.33 -39.68
CA ASN A 1175 57.79 -29.73 -39.79
C ASN A 1175 57.10 -30.37 -41.00
N ILE A 1176 57.76 -31.34 -41.61
CA ILE A 1176 57.22 -32.22 -42.64
C ILE A 1176 56.98 -33.58 -41.97
N VAL A 1177 55.72 -34.01 -41.88
CA VAL A 1177 55.34 -35.27 -41.24
C VAL A 1177 54.91 -36.26 -42.32
N LYS A 1178 55.43 -37.48 -42.25
CA LYS A 1178 55.14 -38.56 -43.19
C LYS A 1178 54.47 -39.72 -42.45
N ARG A 1179 53.26 -40.10 -42.86
CA ARG A 1179 52.49 -41.20 -42.26
C ARG A 1179 51.62 -41.88 -43.31
N GLY A 1180 51.68 -43.22 -43.41
CA GLY A 1180 50.82 -44.01 -44.30
C GLY A 1180 50.83 -43.56 -45.77
N GLY A 1181 52.01 -43.19 -46.30
CA GLY A 1181 52.17 -42.72 -47.70
C GLY A 1181 51.80 -41.26 -47.96
N LYS A 1182 51.24 -40.53 -46.97
CA LYS A 1182 50.93 -39.10 -47.08
C LYS A 1182 52.02 -38.25 -46.43
N THR A 1183 52.37 -37.13 -47.07
CA THR A 1183 53.30 -36.12 -46.55
C THR A 1183 52.53 -34.84 -46.26
N MET A 1184 52.66 -34.31 -45.05
CA MET A 1184 51.90 -33.14 -44.58
C MET A 1184 52.82 -32.14 -43.88
N LYS A 1185 52.52 -30.85 -44.05
CA LYS A 1185 53.29 -29.74 -43.45
C LYS A 1185 52.58 -29.30 -42.17
N VAL A 1186 53.25 -29.45 -41.03
CA VAL A 1186 52.72 -29.16 -39.68
C VAL A 1186 53.52 -28.01 -39.08
N ILE A 1187 52.87 -26.92 -38.71
CA ILE A 1187 53.53 -25.78 -38.06
C ILE A 1187 53.28 -25.87 -36.56
N ILE A 1188 54.35 -25.98 -35.78
CA ILE A 1188 54.31 -25.93 -34.32
C ILE A 1188 54.67 -24.52 -33.89
N LYS A 1189 53.71 -23.81 -33.30
CA LYS A 1189 53.86 -22.43 -32.83
C LYS A 1189 54.68 -22.34 -31.55
#